data_AF-A0A8B7ZPL1-F1
#
_entry.id   AF-A0A8B7ZPL1-F1
#
_cell.length_a   1.000
_cell.length_b   1.000
_cell.length_c   1.000
_cell.angle_alpha   90.00
_cell.angle_beta   90.00
_cell.angle_gamma   90.00
#
_symmetry.space_group_name_H-M   'P 1'
#
loop_
_entity.id
_entity.type
_entity.pdbx_description
1 polymer ?
#
loop_
_entity_poly.entity_id
_entity_poly.type
_entity_poly.pdbx_seq_one_letter_code
_entity_poly.pdbx_strand_id
1 'polypeptide(L)'
;MLSVGIQIIGWFLLATLFACAAQNRLPRYPSVEYSARVTFKGLSDAQMLEGSQNKPGNYRTLVFNKDLSQLYIGGRDALHVVQASNLNNIGIFNFTTSTICSSGDPNKCYNYVSIIQPLTDTCLFVCGTDSQYPKCVFAETTDFDTKPTDADPDFSARQGAPSEPNQNFSWIYVSEEKKLFTAVGLRDPFGGGDSSTFRLADLTGCNGAYGSDITADTTTPNWLNWAEFVGEPFLYNGFIYFFYREYASEAINGAGRIVYSRIARVCQNDTGGAEFTTLDGDFVTFKKARLDCSLKTDNSEFYYNEIQGMYKLDTTIFAVFTTPRVGVASSAVCAYDVNEIEQLFDQGEQRGQPQDGFLWTALDDADKPANFSKLFKCSELPQFSPDDEQQKILLNYPLMNLPVPNKLNYKDGSSNYLRPSDAPLFVVDELRLSQIVVDTVANSFDVMFLGTERGTVIKAYLNNSNAFFVEEIDLNVKGLPEAPILSLVKKPTQTAIYVGTDYSVYRLPVDAACSNRTTCGCEKDPHCVCDGSSCVPRTGATSPKKCISDCEPPPDTFNISVVRHLPCSNCLSDQCPGERCVEKIPRNNSTNLYFVARAPEGGNLTASVNCSCKVEDTTIRRSICGRTEHVMVTVVVNVTSSCRCIVDFNTITAKETLMTQILPDESPPASDVCMEEVQDFDNRVSLYRFQLEQWKNRMIEQSNCLAETNSLGYCQDGCQ
;
A
#
# COMPACT_ATOMS: atom_id res chain seq x y z
N MET A 1 -51.64 8.66 -30.86
CA MET A 1 -50.16 8.68 -30.86
C MET A 1 -49.56 9.88 -30.14
N LEU A 2 -50.18 11.08 -30.14
CA LEU A 2 -49.65 12.22 -29.38
C LEU A 2 -49.82 12.15 -27.85
N SER A 3 -50.83 11.47 -27.30
CA SER A 3 -51.01 11.41 -25.83
C SER A 3 -50.08 10.43 -25.12
N VAL A 4 -49.56 9.43 -25.84
CA VAL A 4 -48.62 8.43 -25.28
C VAL A 4 -47.21 9.03 -25.17
N GLY A 5 -46.83 9.89 -26.12
CA GLY A 5 -45.54 10.61 -26.07
C GLY A 5 -45.42 11.58 -24.90
N ILE A 6 -46.51 12.27 -24.54
CA ILE A 6 -46.52 13.22 -23.42
C ILE A 6 -46.42 12.50 -22.07
N GLN A 7 -47.04 11.31 -21.93
CA GLN A 7 -46.89 10.50 -20.72
C GLN A 7 -45.47 9.97 -20.56
N ILE A 8 -44.82 9.49 -21.63
CA ILE A 8 -43.45 8.97 -21.56
C ILE A 8 -42.45 10.07 -21.17
N ILE A 9 -42.62 11.29 -21.69
CA ILE A 9 -41.78 12.45 -21.32
C ILE A 9 -42.01 12.85 -19.85
N GLY A 10 -43.25 12.76 -19.36
CA GLY A 10 -43.59 12.99 -17.95
C GLY A 10 -42.93 11.99 -16.99
N TRP A 11 -42.88 10.71 -17.34
CA TRP A 11 -42.20 9.67 -16.56
C TRP A 11 -40.67 9.82 -16.58
N PHE A 12 -40.09 10.23 -17.71
CA PHE A 12 -38.66 10.54 -17.80
C PHE A 12 -38.27 11.74 -16.94
N LEU A 13 -39.07 12.81 -16.94
CA LEU A 13 -38.83 13.99 -16.09
C LEU A 13 -38.97 13.68 -14.59
N LEU A 14 -39.95 12.86 -14.20
CA LEU A 14 -40.10 12.41 -12.82
C LEU A 14 -38.93 11.51 -12.37
N ALA A 15 -38.46 10.61 -13.23
CA ALA A 15 -37.31 9.75 -12.95
C ALA A 15 -36.00 10.54 -12.82
N THR A 16 -35.80 11.59 -13.62
CA THR A 16 -34.64 12.49 -13.48
C THR A 16 -34.69 13.34 -12.21
N LEU A 17 -35.88 13.72 -11.74
CA LEU A 17 -36.07 14.43 -10.47
C LEU A 17 -35.78 13.53 -9.25
N PHE A 18 -36.16 12.25 -9.30
CA PHE A 18 -35.82 11.28 -8.26
C PHE A 18 -34.33 10.88 -8.28
N ALA A 19 -33.70 10.78 -9.46
CA ALA A 19 -32.26 10.52 -9.58
C ALA A 19 -31.41 11.67 -9.01
N CYS A 20 -31.90 12.92 -9.08
CA CYS A 20 -31.22 14.10 -8.52
C CYS A 20 -31.44 14.22 -6.99
N ALA A 21 -32.54 13.69 -6.46
CA ALA A 21 -32.81 13.65 -5.02
C ALA A 21 -32.02 12.55 -4.27
N ALA A 22 -31.57 11.50 -4.96
CA ALA A 22 -30.83 10.38 -4.38
C ALA A 22 -29.29 10.56 -4.37
N GLN A 23 -28.74 11.67 -4.87
CA GLN A 23 -27.29 11.97 -4.82
C GLN A 23 -26.80 12.45 -3.44
N ASN A 24 -27.66 12.50 -2.42
CA ASN A 24 -27.25 12.89 -1.08
C ASN A 24 -26.95 11.66 -0.22
N ARG A 25 -25.65 11.40 -0.04
CA ARG A 25 -24.94 10.69 1.06
C ARG A 25 -23.91 9.68 0.53
N LEU A 26 -22.92 10.17 -0.21
CA LEU A 26 -21.59 9.58 -0.04
C LEU A 26 -21.05 10.09 1.29
N PRO A 27 -20.62 9.24 2.23
CA PRO A 27 -19.71 9.66 3.28
C PRO A 27 -18.48 10.23 2.56
N ARG A 28 -18.27 11.56 2.65
CA ARG A 28 -16.98 12.13 2.27
C ARG A 28 -15.98 11.67 3.31
N TYR A 29 -15.23 10.63 2.97
CA TYR A 29 -14.00 10.32 3.69
C TYR A 29 -13.08 11.54 3.55
N PRO A 30 -12.41 11.97 4.63
CA PRO A 30 -11.59 13.17 4.60
C PRO A 30 -10.50 12.99 3.54
N SER A 31 -10.61 13.73 2.45
CA SER A 31 -9.50 13.92 1.51
C SER A 31 -8.36 14.54 2.31
N VAL A 32 -7.24 13.82 2.40
CA VAL A 32 -6.06 14.26 3.14
C VAL A 32 -5.55 15.55 2.52
N GLU A 33 -5.72 16.67 3.21
CA GLU A 33 -5.13 17.95 2.81
C GLU A 33 -3.61 17.85 2.97
N TYR A 34 -2.88 17.76 1.85
CA TYR A 34 -1.41 17.76 1.74
C TYR A 34 -0.76 19.08 2.21
N SER A 35 -0.98 19.50 3.46
CA SER A 35 -0.46 20.79 3.96
C SER A 35 0.84 20.67 4.76
N ALA A 36 1.39 19.47 4.96
CA ALA A 36 2.61 19.24 5.74
C ALA A 36 3.55 18.29 5.00
N ARG A 37 4.29 18.81 4.01
CA ARG A 37 5.38 18.07 3.35
C ARG A 37 6.71 18.46 3.99
N VAL A 38 7.47 17.47 4.43
CA VAL A 38 8.80 17.64 5.04
C VAL A 38 9.82 16.99 4.13
N THR A 39 10.94 17.66 3.87
CA THR A 39 12.02 17.09 3.06
C THR A 39 12.99 16.32 3.95
N PHE A 40 13.61 15.26 3.42
CA PHE A 40 14.64 14.48 4.13
C PHE A 40 15.74 15.37 4.76
N LYS A 41 16.19 16.41 4.05
CA LYS A 41 17.19 17.36 4.55
C LYS A 41 16.71 18.21 5.74
N GLY A 42 15.40 18.34 5.90
CA GLY A 42 14.76 19.02 7.00
C GLY A 42 14.47 18.12 8.21
N LEU A 43 14.96 16.89 8.25
CA LEU A 43 14.78 15.98 9.38
C LEU A 43 16.03 15.91 10.25
N SER A 44 15.87 16.06 11.56
CA SER A 44 16.98 15.90 12.50
C SER A 44 17.38 14.43 12.63
N ASP A 45 18.69 14.17 12.70
CA ASP A 45 19.28 12.83 12.90
C ASP A 45 18.89 11.77 11.85
N ALA A 46 18.31 12.20 10.73
CA ALA A 46 18.07 11.36 9.56
C ALA A 46 19.40 11.07 8.85
N GLN A 47 19.56 9.84 8.38
CA GLN A 47 20.78 9.37 7.74
C GLN A 47 20.47 8.56 6.49
N MET A 48 21.46 8.46 5.62
CA MET A 48 21.34 7.78 4.34
C MET A 48 22.63 7.00 4.06
N LEU A 49 22.47 5.74 3.69
CA LEU A 49 23.48 4.99 2.95
C LEU A 49 23.27 5.30 1.47
N GLU A 50 24.18 6.10 0.90
CA GLU A 50 24.13 6.47 -0.50
C GLU A 50 24.48 5.28 -1.39
N GLY A 51 23.60 4.97 -2.35
CA GLY A 51 23.94 4.12 -3.48
C GLY A 51 24.41 4.94 -4.69
N SER A 52 24.42 4.31 -5.86
CA SER A 52 24.93 4.91 -7.09
C SER A 52 23.82 5.15 -8.10
N GLN A 53 23.78 6.34 -8.71
CA GLN A 53 22.85 6.64 -9.81
C GLN A 53 23.13 5.77 -11.04
N ASN A 54 24.41 5.53 -11.33
CA ASN A 54 24.83 4.74 -12.50
C ASN A 54 24.75 3.24 -12.23
N LYS A 55 24.65 2.83 -10.96
CA LYS A 55 24.52 1.43 -10.54
C LYS A 55 23.48 1.34 -9.42
N PRO A 56 22.17 1.37 -9.75
CA PRO A 56 21.10 1.24 -8.76
C PRO A 56 21.27 -0.04 -7.94
N GLY A 57 21.12 0.09 -6.63
CA GLY A 57 21.31 -0.98 -5.66
C GLY A 57 20.08 -1.87 -5.49
N ASN A 58 18.86 -1.39 -5.78
CA ASN A 58 17.60 -2.11 -5.58
C ASN A 58 17.48 -2.65 -4.14
N TYR A 59 17.42 -1.73 -3.16
CA TYR A 59 17.48 -2.06 -1.74
C TYR A 59 16.13 -2.55 -1.21
N ARG A 60 15.74 -3.75 -1.63
CA ARG A 60 14.43 -4.35 -1.34
C ARG A 60 14.44 -5.26 -0.10
N THR A 61 15.60 -5.76 0.29
CA THR A 61 15.74 -6.70 1.42
C THR A 61 16.49 -6.02 2.56
N LEU A 62 15.76 -5.69 3.63
CA LEU A 62 16.30 -5.11 4.85
C LEU A 62 16.01 -6.04 6.02
N VAL A 63 17.05 -6.60 6.64
CA VAL A 63 16.89 -7.59 7.73
C VAL A 63 17.73 -7.17 8.92
N PHE A 64 17.10 -6.99 10.06
CA PHE A 64 17.84 -6.71 11.30
C PHE A 64 18.40 -7.99 11.90
N ASN A 65 19.64 -7.96 12.36
CA ASN A 65 20.15 -8.99 13.26
C ASN A 65 19.33 -8.96 14.58
N LYS A 66 18.94 -10.13 15.11
CA LYS A 66 18.13 -10.25 16.34
C LYS A 66 18.90 -9.84 17.59
N ASP A 67 20.18 -10.18 17.66
CA ASP A 67 21.03 -10.10 18.86
C ASP A 67 22.03 -8.95 18.78
N LEU A 68 22.45 -8.58 17.57
CA LEU A 68 23.36 -7.46 17.30
C LEU A 68 22.58 -6.23 16.84
N SER A 69 23.07 -5.03 17.18
CA SER A 69 22.51 -3.75 16.71
C SER A 69 22.86 -3.45 15.25
N GLN A 70 22.70 -4.44 14.37
CA GLN A 70 23.10 -4.40 12.96
C GLN A 70 21.89 -4.52 12.02
N LEU A 71 22.01 -3.92 10.85
CA LEU A 71 21.09 -4.05 9.74
C LEU A 71 21.83 -4.66 8.54
N TYR A 72 21.27 -5.73 8.01
CA TYR A 72 21.69 -6.36 6.76
C TYR A 72 20.85 -5.81 5.61
N ILE A 73 21.54 -5.37 4.56
CA ILE A 73 20.93 -4.70 3.41
C ILE A 73 21.33 -5.46 2.15
N GLY A 74 20.36 -6.16 1.56
CA GLY A 74 20.51 -6.78 0.25
C GLY A 74 20.45 -5.73 -0.85
N GLY A 75 21.42 -5.76 -1.75
CA GLY A 75 21.43 -4.94 -2.94
C GLY A 75 21.96 -5.70 -4.15
N ARG A 76 22.26 -4.95 -5.19
CA ARG A 76 22.82 -5.46 -6.44
C ARG A 76 24.28 -5.84 -6.29
N ASP A 77 24.57 -7.11 -6.55
CA ASP A 77 25.87 -7.79 -6.46
C ASP A 77 26.52 -7.76 -5.07
N ALA A 78 25.79 -7.32 -4.03
CA ALA A 78 26.37 -7.09 -2.72
C ALA A 78 25.34 -7.17 -1.59
N LEU A 79 25.81 -7.64 -0.44
CA LEU A 79 25.16 -7.56 0.85
C LEU A 79 25.94 -6.58 1.73
N HIS A 80 25.29 -5.52 2.19
CA HIS A 80 25.89 -4.55 3.11
C HIS A 80 25.49 -4.90 4.56
N VAL A 81 26.47 -4.81 5.46
CA VAL A 81 26.24 -4.91 6.90
C VAL A 81 26.54 -3.56 7.51
N VAL A 82 25.57 -2.95 8.17
CA VAL A 82 25.69 -1.62 8.77
C VAL A 82 25.25 -1.61 10.22
N GLN A 83 25.74 -0.64 10.99
CA GLN A 83 25.20 -0.35 12.31
C GLN A 83 23.80 0.24 12.17
N ALA A 84 22.81 -0.34 12.83
CA ALA A 84 21.43 0.14 12.72
C ALA A 84 21.29 1.59 13.23
N SER A 85 22.00 1.94 14.30
CA SER A 85 21.89 3.28 14.93
C SER A 85 22.33 4.44 14.05
N ASN A 86 23.27 4.21 13.11
CA ASN A 86 23.84 5.29 12.31
C ASN A 86 24.06 4.99 10.81
N LEU A 87 23.66 3.82 10.32
CA LEU A 87 23.97 3.29 8.99
C LEU A 87 25.48 3.24 8.64
N ASN A 88 26.38 3.33 9.62
CA ASN A 88 27.81 3.20 9.35
C ASN A 88 28.14 1.79 8.86
N ASN A 89 28.93 1.72 7.81
CA ASN A 89 29.38 0.46 7.22
C ASN A 89 30.23 -0.35 8.21
N ILE A 90 29.85 -1.61 8.41
CA ILE A 90 30.61 -2.62 9.15
C ILE A 90 31.38 -3.49 8.16
N GLY A 91 30.72 -3.92 7.08
CA GLY A 91 31.35 -4.61 5.97
C GLY A 91 30.44 -4.78 4.77
N ILE A 92 31.02 -5.23 3.67
CA ILE A 92 30.32 -5.55 2.43
C ILE A 92 30.75 -6.94 1.99
N PHE A 93 29.77 -7.81 1.83
CA PHE A 93 29.95 -9.12 1.24
C PHE A 93 29.61 -9.04 -0.26
N ASN A 94 30.62 -9.28 -1.11
CA ASN A 94 30.42 -9.28 -2.56
C ASN A 94 29.74 -10.57 -3.00
N PHE A 95 28.60 -10.45 -3.66
CA PHE A 95 27.83 -11.57 -4.17
C PHE A 95 27.46 -11.32 -5.63
N THR A 96 28.47 -11.22 -6.50
CA THR A 96 28.29 -10.99 -7.94
C THR A 96 27.74 -12.21 -8.65
N THR A 97 27.19 -12.02 -9.86
CA THR A 97 26.74 -13.15 -10.68
C THR A 97 27.85 -14.15 -11.00
N SER A 98 27.49 -15.43 -11.03
CA SER A 98 28.36 -16.54 -11.39
C SER A 98 28.08 -17.11 -12.78
N THR A 99 27.01 -16.65 -13.43
CA THR A 99 26.48 -17.20 -14.69
C THR A 99 26.50 -16.17 -15.82
N ILE A 100 26.46 -16.66 -17.07
CA ILE A 100 26.35 -15.81 -18.26
C ILE A 100 24.87 -15.49 -18.49
N CYS A 101 24.52 -14.21 -18.38
CA CYS A 101 23.17 -13.75 -18.66
C CYS A 101 22.87 -13.77 -20.17
N SER A 102 21.68 -14.26 -20.53
CA SER A 102 21.18 -14.27 -21.92
C SER A 102 19.93 -13.38 -22.11
N SER A 103 19.57 -12.57 -21.10
CA SER A 103 18.42 -11.67 -21.14
C SER A 103 18.64 -10.51 -22.11
N GLY A 104 17.57 -10.08 -22.79
CA GLY A 104 17.55 -8.82 -23.56
C GLY A 104 17.51 -7.56 -22.67
N ASP A 105 17.23 -7.71 -21.38
CA ASP A 105 17.28 -6.62 -20.38
C ASP A 105 18.54 -6.76 -19.50
N PRO A 106 19.53 -5.85 -19.63
CA PRO A 106 20.76 -5.87 -18.84
C PRO A 106 20.52 -5.80 -17.33
N ASN A 107 19.41 -5.21 -16.87
CA ASN A 107 19.12 -5.11 -15.44
C ASN A 107 18.78 -6.47 -14.83
N LYS A 108 18.42 -7.48 -15.63
CA LYS A 108 18.18 -8.84 -15.14
C LYS A 108 19.47 -9.66 -15.00
N CYS A 109 20.61 -9.12 -15.45
CA CYS A 109 21.90 -9.80 -15.54
C CYS A 109 22.82 -9.54 -14.35
N TYR A 110 22.24 -9.18 -13.21
CA TYR A 110 22.95 -8.99 -11.95
C TYR A 110 22.42 -9.95 -10.90
N ASN A 111 23.17 -10.08 -9.81
CA ASN A 111 22.71 -10.85 -8.68
C ASN A 111 22.08 -9.91 -7.64
N TYR A 112 20.76 -9.92 -7.50
CA TYR A 112 20.06 -9.12 -6.52
C TYR A 112 19.83 -9.96 -5.27
N VAL A 113 20.42 -9.53 -4.14
CA VAL A 113 20.27 -10.23 -2.86
C VAL A 113 18.83 -10.10 -2.39
N SER A 114 18.14 -11.24 -2.30
CA SER A 114 16.71 -11.32 -2.02
C SER A 114 16.42 -11.92 -0.64
N ILE A 115 17.03 -13.05 -0.29
CA ILE A 115 16.84 -13.68 1.03
C ILE A 115 18.08 -13.42 1.89
N ILE A 116 17.87 -12.93 3.11
CA ILE A 116 18.91 -12.84 4.15
C ILE A 116 18.34 -13.43 5.42
N GLN A 117 18.82 -14.62 5.80
CA GLN A 117 18.38 -15.31 7.00
C GLN A 117 19.56 -15.48 7.97
N PRO A 118 19.60 -14.71 9.07
CA PRO A 118 20.55 -14.97 10.15
C PRO A 118 20.27 -16.34 10.76
N LEU A 119 21.28 -17.22 10.76
CA LEU A 119 21.22 -18.53 11.40
C LEU A 119 21.92 -18.51 12.76
N THR A 120 23.02 -17.76 12.86
CA THR A 120 23.72 -17.42 14.09
C THR A 120 24.21 -15.96 14.02
N ASP A 121 24.87 -15.47 15.08
CA ASP A 121 25.48 -14.12 15.07
C ASP A 121 26.54 -13.93 13.99
N THR A 122 27.20 -15.02 13.59
CA THR A 122 28.35 -15.00 12.67
C THR A 122 28.03 -15.54 11.29
N CYS A 123 26.81 -16.03 11.04
CA CYS A 123 26.49 -16.82 9.85
C CYS A 123 25.09 -16.53 9.32
N LEU A 124 25.05 -16.27 8.01
CA LEU A 124 23.86 -15.92 7.25
C LEU A 124 23.64 -16.96 6.15
N PHE A 125 22.38 -17.35 5.94
CA PHE A 125 21.94 -17.98 4.71
C PHE A 125 21.43 -16.88 3.76
N VAL A 126 22.04 -16.76 2.59
CA VAL A 126 21.83 -15.65 1.66
C VAL A 126 21.48 -16.19 0.28
N CYS A 127 20.40 -15.72 -0.32
CA CYS A 127 20.06 -16.04 -1.70
C CYS A 127 19.98 -14.77 -2.55
N GLY A 128 20.26 -14.92 -3.85
CA GLY A 128 20.06 -13.86 -4.83
C GLY A 128 19.67 -14.41 -6.20
N THR A 129 19.25 -13.51 -7.09
CA THR A 129 18.70 -13.84 -8.42
C THR A 129 19.70 -14.45 -9.39
N ASP A 130 21.00 -14.20 -9.18
CA ASP A 130 22.14 -14.64 -10.00
C ASP A 130 21.86 -14.72 -11.51
N SER A 131 21.54 -13.57 -12.12
CA SER A 131 21.23 -13.45 -13.56
C SER A 131 20.07 -14.34 -14.03
N GLN A 132 18.95 -14.34 -13.30
CA GLN A 132 17.77 -15.19 -13.52
C GLN A 132 17.96 -16.68 -13.20
N TYR A 133 19.08 -17.04 -12.57
CA TYR A 133 19.38 -18.39 -12.09
C TYR A 133 19.68 -18.38 -10.60
N PRO A 134 18.64 -18.28 -9.74
CA PRO A 134 18.84 -18.02 -8.31
C PRO A 134 19.86 -18.95 -7.67
N LYS A 135 20.66 -18.40 -6.76
CA LYS A 135 21.71 -19.10 -6.02
C LYS A 135 21.66 -18.74 -4.55
N CYS A 136 21.90 -19.73 -3.68
CA CYS A 136 22.01 -19.54 -2.23
C CYS A 136 23.39 -19.96 -1.72
N VAL A 137 23.86 -19.24 -0.70
CA VAL A 137 25.16 -19.44 -0.07
C VAL A 137 25.07 -19.25 1.44
N PHE A 138 26.02 -19.83 2.17
CA PHE A 138 26.33 -19.48 3.54
C PHE A 138 27.44 -18.43 3.57
N ALA A 139 27.19 -17.31 4.26
CA ALA A 139 28.11 -16.19 4.38
C ALA A 139 28.45 -15.93 5.85
N GLU A 140 29.73 -15.68 6.14
CA GLU A 140 30.20 -15.29 7.47
C GLU A 140 30.19 -13.76 7.64
N THR A 141 29.90 -13.27 8.86
CA THR A 141 29.85 -11.83 9.17
C THR A 141 31.07 -11.33 9.95
N THR A 142 32.00 -12.24 10.29
CA THR A 142 33.25 -11.92 10.99
C THR A 142 34.40 -11.58 10.06
N ASP A 143 34.40 -12.15 8.85
CA ASP A 143 35.38 -11.88 7.81
C ASP A 143 34.67 -11.81 6.45
N PHE A 144 34.54 -10.59 5.93
CA PHE A 144 33.82 -10.32 4.67
C PHE A 144 34.64 -10.69 3.42
N ASP A 145 35.93 -11.00 3.57
CA ASP A 145 36.80 -11.45 2.48
C ASP A 145 36.73 -12.97 2.27
N THR A 146 36.20 -13.71 3.26
CA THR A 146 35.97 -15.16 3.15
C THR A 146 34.99 -15.46 2.04
N LYS A 147 35.38 -16.35 1.12
CA LYS A 147 34.49 -16.79 0.06
C LYS A 147 33.29 -17.53 0.66
N PRO A 148 32.07 -17.23 0.21
CA PRO A 148 30.90 -17.95 0.66
C PRO A 148 30.99 -19.43 0.31
N THR A 149 30.40 -20.25 1.16
CA THR A 149 30.19 -21.67 0.89
C THR A 149 28.86 -21.82 0.16
N ASP A 150 28.87 -22.47 -1.00
CA ASP A 150 27.63 -22.79 -1.70
C ASP A 150 26.73 -23.63 -0.78
N ALA A 151 25.45 -23.30 -0.71
CA ALA A 151 24.53 -24.00 0.18
C ALA A 151 24.13 -25.42 -0.33
N ASP A 152 24.78 -25.91 -1.39
CA ASP A 152 24.60 -27.22 -2.08
C ASP A 152 23.21 -27.43 -2.76
N PRO A 153 23.06 -28.42 -3.68
CA PRO A 153 22.13 -28.39 -4.82
C PRO A 153 20.66 -28.73 -4.53
N ASP A 154 20.36 -29.39 -3.41
CA ASP A 154 19.03 -29.96 -3.16
C ASP A 154 17.99 -28.89 -2.81
N PHE A 155 18.41 -27.73 -2.26
CA PHE A 155 17.52 -26.58 -2.10
C PHE A 155 17.17 -25.90 -3.44
N SER A 156 17.54 -26.44 -4.62
CA SER A 156 17.23 -25.93 -5.98
C SER A 156 16.73 -24.48 -5.97
N ALA A 157 17.64 -23.51 -5.76
CA ALA A 157 17.25 -22.14 -5.42
C ALA A 157 16.28 -21.50 -6.45
N ARG A 158 16.22 -22.05 -7.66
CA ARG A 158 15.21 -21.76 -8.70
C ARG A 158 13.76 -21.88 -8.24
N GLN A 159 13.46 -22.74 -7.26
CA GLN A 159 12.12 -22.97 -6.73
C GLN A 159 11.90 -22.30 -5.37
N GLY A 160 12.96 -21.88 -4.66
CA GLY A 160 12.86 -21.29 -3.32
C GLY A 160 13.20 -19.80 -3.25
N ALA A 161 13.74 -19.22 -4.32
CA ALA A 161 14.20 -17.84 -4.37
C ALA A 161 13.77 -17.14 -5.67
N PRO A 162 13.59 -15.79 -5.65
CA PRO A 162 13.27 -15.00 -6.83
C PRO A 162 14.34 -15.11 -7.93
N SER A 163 13.91 -15.26 -9.18
CA SER A 163 14.73 -15.16 -10.40
C SER A 163 14.77 -13.75 -10.98
N GLU A 164 13.79 -12.91 -10.66
CA GLU A 164 13.68 -11.54 -11.18
C GLU A 164 13.81 -10.51 -10.04
N PRO A 165 14.48 -9.37 -10.25
CA PRO A 165 14.74 -8.38 -9.18
C PRO A 165 13.45 -7.83 -8.55
N ASN A 166 12.42 -7.62 -9.37
CA ASN A 166 11.15 -7.01 -8.95
C ASN A 166 10.07 -8.05 -8.60
N GLN A 167 10.42 -9.32 -8.49
CA GLN A 167 9.48 -10.40 -8.19
C GLN A 167 9.15 -10.45 -6.70
N ASN A 168 7.86 -10.48 -6.38
CA ASN A 168 7.33 -10.54 -5.03
C ASN A 168 7.58 -11.91 -4.39
N PHE A 169 8.06 -11.92 -3.16
CA PHE A 169 8.43 -13.12 -2.41
C PHE A 169 8.39 -12.86 -0.90
N SER A 170 8.29 -13.94 -0.14
CA SER A 170 8.28 -13.91 1.32
C SER A 170 9.01 -15.14 1.85
N TRP A 171 9.63 -15.04 3.04
CA TRP A 171 10.24 -16.19 3.71
C TRP A 171 10.16 -16.04 5.22
N ILE A 172 10.23 -17.17 5.93
CA ILE A 172 10.32 -17.22 7.39
C ILE A 172 11.16 -18.43 7.81
N TYR A 173 12.00 -18.23 8.81
CA TYR A 173 12.77 -19.31 9.43
C TYR A 173 12.19 -19.66 10.80
N VAL A 174 11.75 -20.91 10.94
CA VAL A 174 11.25 -21.50 12.17
C VAL A 174 12.43 -22.17 12.88
N SER A 175 13.03 -21.45 13.84
CA SER A 175 14.28 -21.87 14.49
C SER A 175 14.15 -23.15 15.31
N GLU A 176 12.99 -23.41 15.91
CA GLU A 176 12.73 -24.63 16.69
C GLU A 176 12.80 -25.89 15.83
N GLU A 177 12.26 -25.79 14.61
CA GLU A 177 12.23 -26.86 13.62
C GLU A 177 13.47 -26.84 12.71
N LYS A 178 14.28 -25.78 12.75
CA LYS A 178 15.39 -25.50 11.83
C LYS A 178 14.95 -25.48 10.36
N LYS A 179 13.76 -24.97 10.11
CA LYS A 179 13.11 -24.98 8.79
C LYS A 179 12.95 -23.58 8.22
N LEU A 180 13.38 -23.39 6.97
CA LEU A 180 13.10 -22.20 6.17
C LEU A 180 11.90 -22.48 5.27
N PHE A 181 10.87 -21.66 5.40
CA PHE A 181 9.73 -21.64 4.49
C PHE A 181 9.90 -20.46 3.55
N THR A 182 9.75 -20.71 2.25
CA THR A 182 9.81 -19.70 1.20
C THR A 182 8.53 -19.72 0.38
N ALA A 183 8.16 -18.56 -0.14
CA ALA A 183 6.98 -18.39 -0.98
C ALA A 183 7.33 -17.42 -2.11
N VAL A 184 7.25 -17.89 -3.36
CA VAL A 184 7.67 -17.12 -4.53
C VAL A 184 6.76 -17.43 -5.72
N GLY A 185 6.34 -16.39 -6.44
CA GLY A 185 5.73 -16.59 -7.77
C GLY A 185 6.83 -17.01 -8.72
N LEU A 186 6.77 -18.18 -9.38
CA LEU A 186 7.79 -18.63 -10.32
C LEU A 186 7.52 -18.03 -11.70
N ARG A 187 8.54 -17.45 -12.33
CA ARG A 187 8.49 -16.99 -13.72
C ARG A 187 9.48 -17.81 -14.53
N ASP A 188 9.00 -18.48 -15.57
CA ASP A 188 9.90 -19.20 -16.47
C ASP A 188 10.51 -18.22 -17.48
N PRO A 189 11.83 -17.94 -17.41
CA PRO A 189 12.49 -17.06 -18.37
C PRO A 189 12.48 -17.61 -19.81
N PHE A 190 12.12 -18.88 -20.02
CA PHE A 190 12.06 -19.56 -21.32
C PHE A 190 10.64 -19.86 -21.81
N GLY A 191 9.60 -19.38 -21.14
CA GLY A 191 8.22 -19.39 -21.65
C GLY A 191 7.37 -20.62 -21.28
N GLY A 192 7.77 -21.43 -20.30
CA GLY A 192 6.98 -22.55 -19.76
C GLY A 192 5.81 -22.19 -18.85
N GLY A 193 5.43 -20.91 -18.79
CA GLY A 193 4.29 -20.40 -18.02
C GLY A 193 4.66 -19.97 -16.60
N ASP A 194 4.03 -18.89 -16.13
CA ASP A 194 4.19 -18.41 -14.75
C ASP A 194 3.40 -19.33 -13.79
N SER A 195 3.98 -19.58 -12.61
CA SER A 195 3.40 -20.41 -11.54
C SER A 195 3.69 -19.75 -10.18
N SER A 196 3.37 -20.41 -9.07
CA SER A 196 3.71 -19.95 -7.73
C SER A 196 3.90 -21.15 -6.82
N THR A 197 4.89 -21.07 -5.94
CA THR A 197 5.24 -22.18 -5.07
C THR A 197 5.48 -21.70 -3.66
N PHE A 198 5.14 -22.57 -2.72
CA PHE A 198 5.78 -22.57 -1.42
C PHE A 198 6.87 -23.63 -1.42
N ARG A 199 7.88 -23.47 -0.56
CA ARG A 199 8.90 -24.50 -0.39
C ARG A 199 9.46 -24.53 1.01
N LEU A 200 9.71 -25.74 1.50
CA LEU A 200 10.38 -26.00 2.77
C LEU A 200 11.86 -26.37 2.57
N ALA A 201 12.72 -25.95 3.49
CA ALA A 201 14.09 -26.42 3.56
C ALA A 201 14.58 -26.57 4.99
N ASP A 202 15.25 -27.68 5.26
CA ASP A 202 15.93 -27.90 6.53
C ASP A 202 17.30 -27.20 6.48
N LEU A 203 17.47 -26.17 7.31
CA LEU A 203 18.74 -25.45 7.47
C LEU A 203 19.44 -25.90 8.75
N THR A 204 20.36 -26.85 8.61
CA THR A 204 21.10 -27.45 9.73
C THR A 204 22.39 -26.68 10.05
N GLY A 205 22.24 -25.40 10.39
CA GLY A 205 23.36 -24.50 10.67
C GLY A 205 24.09 -24.05 9.41
N CYS A 206 25.39 -23.75 9.51
CA CYS A 206 26.17 -23.09 8.46
C CYS A 206 26.80 -24.02 7.43
N ASN A 207 26.53 -25.32 7.52
CA ASN A 207 27.22 -26.36 6.75
C ASN A 207 26.25 -27.32 6.03
N GLY A 208 24.94 -27.06 6.03
CA GLY A 208 23.97 -27.94 5.37
C GLY A 208 22.60 -27.32 5.22
N ALA A 209 22.20 -27.08 3.97
CA ALA A 209 20.81 -26.85 3.57
C ALA A 209 20.32 -28.10 2.83
N TYR A 210 19.39 -28.82 3.43
CA TYR A 210 18.76 -30.00 2.84
C TYR A 210 17.31 -29.67 2.53
N GLY A 211 16.93 -29.68 1.25
CA GLY A 211 15.56 -29.41 0.84
C GLY A 211 14.68 -30.66 1.01
N SER A 212 13.44 -30.47 1.45
CA SER A 212 12.34 -31.36 1.10
C SER A 212 11.42 -30.57 0.17
N ASP A 213 11.05 -31.14 -0.97
CA ASP A 213 10.14 -30.49 -1.91
C ASP A 213 8.71 -30.61 -1.39
N ILE A 214 8.40 -29.89 -0.31
CA ILE A 214 7.02 -29.66 0.11
C ILE A 214 6.50 -28.40 -0.57
N THR A 215 5.58 -28.56 -1.51
CA THR A 215 4.97 -27.51 -2.30
C THR A 215 3.50 -27.29 -1.92
N ALA A 216 2.91 -26.20 -2.44
CA ALA A 216 1.48 -26.21 -2.69
C ALA A 216 1.28 -26.89 -4.05
N ASP A 217 0.19 -27.63 -4.21
CA ASP A 217 -0.14 -28.25 -5.49
C ASP A 217 -0.06 -27.20 -6.61
N THR A 218 0.95 -27.35 -7.47
CA THR A 218 1.22 -26.44 -8.60
C THR A 218 0.49 -26.89 -9.86
N THR A 219 -0.18 -28.04 -9.82
CA THR A 219 -0.91 -28.63 -10.94
C THR A 219 -2.32 -28.07 -11.07
N THR A 220 -2.91 -27.57 -9.98
CA THR A 220 -4.25 -26.96 -9.98
C THR A 220 -4.23 -25.48 -9.56
N PRO A 221 -4.96 -24.58 -10.28
CA PRO A 221 -5.04 -23.16 -9.93
C PRO A 221 -5.92 -22.89 -8.69
N ASN A 222 -6.34 -23.94 -7.98
CA ASN A 222 -7.19 -23.85 -6.80
C ASN A 222 -6.40 -23.37 -5.58
N TRP A 223 -5.11 -23.75 -5.50
CA TRP A 223 -4.24 -23.42 -4.37
C TRP A 223 -3.57 -22.08 -4.55
N LEU A 224 -2.88 -21.89 -5.67
CA LEU A 224 -2.24 -20.64 -6.05
C LEU A 224 -2.44 -20.38 -7.55
N ASN A 225 -2.70 -19.12 -7.92
CA ASN A 225 -2.85 -18.73 -9.32
C ASN A 225 -2.11 -17.42 -9.64
N TRP A 226 -0.83 -17.54 -10.02
CA TRP A 226 0.11 -16.44 -10.22
C TRP A 226 0.14 -15.50 -9.00
N ALA A 227 0.37 -16.09 -7.84
CA ALA A 227 0.44 -15.40 -6.57
C ALA A 227 1.69 -14.52 -6.48
N GLU A 228 1.48 -13.30 -5.99
CA GLU A 228 2.53 -12.34 -5.66
C GLU A 228 2.54 -12.10 -4.15
N PHE A 229 3.55 -12.65 -3.46
CA PHE A 229 3.68 -12.63 -2.00
C PHE A 229 4.12 -11.27 -1.45
N VAL A 230 3.57 -10.88 -0.31
CA VAL A 230 3.83 -9.57 0.30
C VAL A 230 4.05 -9.68 1.81
N GLY A 231 4.90 -8.80 2.33
CA GLY A 231 5.16 -8.71 3.77
C GLY A 231 5.93 -9.90 4.35
N GLU A 232 6.23 -9.80 5.64
CA GLU A 232 6.88 -10.84 6.42
C GLU A 232 5.84 -11.86 6.93
N PRO A 233 5.98 -13.16 6.61
CA PRO A 233 5.16 -14.21 7.20
C PRO A 233 5.34 -14.24 8.72
N PHE A 234 4.34 -14.75 9.46
CA PHE A 234 4.45 -14.85 10.92
C PHE A 234 3.95 -16.19 11.46
N LEU A 235 4.47 -16.56 12.63
CA LEU A 235 4.02 -17.70 13.41
C LEU A 235 2.93 -17.30 14.40
N TYR A 236 1.86 -18.09 14.48
CA TYR A 236 0.82 -17.95 15.49
C TYR A 236 0.12 -19.30 15.71
N ASN A 237 0.00 -19.74 16.96
CA ASN A 237 -0.62 -21.02 17.35
C ASN A 237 -0.12 -22.26 16.57
N GLY A 238 1.17 -22.31 16.22
CA GLY A 238 1.76 -23.43 15.46
C GLY A 238 1.50 -23.39 13.95
N PHE A 239 0.85 -22.33 13.45
CA PHE A 239 0.69 -22.08 12.02
C PHE A 239 1.62 -20.97 11.54
N ILE A 240 2.02 -21.07 10.27
CA ILE A 240 2.72 -20.03 9.51
C ILE A 240 1.69 -19.35 8.61
N TYR A 241 1.67 -18.02 8.63
CA TYR A 241 0.75 -17.19 7.86
C TYR A 241 1.44 -16.48 6.71
N PHE A 242 0.89 -16.59 5.50
CA PHE A 242 1.38 -15.95 4.29
C PHE A 242 0.34 -14.99 3.69
N PHE A 243 0.81 -13.89 3.11
CA PHE A 243 -0.03 -12.89 2.45
C PHE A 243 0.39 -12.75 1.00
N TYR A 244 -0.59 -12.68 0.10
CA TYR A 244 -0.34 -12.53 -1.32
C TYR A 244 -1.56 -12.00 -2.04
N ARG A 245 -1.38 -11.59 -3.30
CA ARG A 245 -2.48 -11.37 -4.25
C ARG A 245 -2.35 -12.35 -5.40
N GLU A 246 -3.45 -12.85 -5.93
CA GLU A 246 -3.47 -13.84 -7.02
C GLU A 246 -4.64 -13.59 -7.97
N TYR A 247 -4.65 -14.21 -9.14
CA TYR A 247 -5.87 -14.26 -9.94
C TYR A 247 -6.93 -15.12 -9.26
N ALA A 248 -8.08 -14.52 -8.99
CA ALA A 248 -9.20 -15.13 -8.30
C ALA A 248 -9.93 -16.11 -9.23
N SER A 249 -9.57 -17.38 -9.14
CA SER A 249 -10.20 -18.47 -9.88
C SER A 249 -11.72 -18.54 -9.61
N GLU A 250 -12.17 -18.15 -8.41
CA GLU A 250 -13.59 -18.12 -8.03
C GLU A 250 -14.37 -16.95 -8.63
N ALA A 251 -13.69 -15.95 -9.18
CA ALA A 251 -14.28 -14.74 -9.75
C ALA A 251 -14.13 -14.66 -11.28
N ILE A 252 -13.71 -15.75 -11.92
CA ILE A 252 -13.62 -15.83 -13.39
C ILE A 252 -15.04 -15.75 -13.96
N ASN A 253 -15.39 -14.57 -14.44
CA ASN A 253 -16.57 -14.32 -15.26
C ASN A 253 -16.08 -14.02 -16.67
N GLY A 254 -16.84 -14.36 -17.71
CA GLY A 254 -16.44 -14.26 -19.13
C GLY A 254 -15.98 -12.89 -19.67
N ALA A 255 -15.81 -11.88 -18.81
CA ALA A 255 -15.34 -10.52 -19.10
C ALA A 255 -13.90 -10.21 -18.62
N GLY A 256 -13.21 -11.10 -17.89
CA GLY A 256 -11.80 -10.90 -17.51
C GLY A 256 -11.34 -11.60 -16.22
N ARG A 257 -10.04 -11.50 -15.93
CA ARG A 257 -9.42 -12.02 -14.70
C ARG A 257 -9.45 -10.93 -13.62
N ILE A 258 -9.93 -11.26 -12.42
CA ILE A 258 -9.91 -10.38 -11.24
C ILE A 258 -8.78 -10.84 -10.32
N VAL A 259 -8.05 -9.90 -9.72
CA VAL A 259 -7.05 -10.20 -8.68
C VAL A 259 -7.73 -10.08 -7.31
N TYR A 260 -7.45 -10.99 -6.38
CA TYR A 260 -7.84 -10.86 -4.97
C TYR A 260 -6.64 -11.04 -4.05
N SER A 261 -6.69 -10.32 -2.92
CA SER A 261 -5.79 -10.48 -1.79
C SER A 261 -6.17 -11.66 -0.91
N ARG A 262 -5.17 -12.41 -0.48
CA ARG A 262 -5.30 -13.63 0.33
C ARG A 262 -4.45 -13.56 1.57
N ILE A 263 -4.96 -14.23 2.60
CA ILE A 263 -4.16 -14.76 3.69
C ILE A 263 -4.25 -16.29 3.61
N ALA A 264 -3.12 -16.98 3.77
CA ALA A 264 -3.07 -18.43 3.86
C ALA A 264 -2.34 -18.88 5.11
N ARG A 265 -2.65 -20.09 5.58
CA ARG A 265 -1.93 -20.73 6.68
C ARG A 265 -1.54 -22.16 6.36
N VAL A 266 -0.41 -22.60 6.91
CA VAL A 266 0.07 -23.98 6.93
C VAL A 266 0.61 -24.30 8.33
N CYS A 267 0.60 -25.56 8.74
CA CYS A 267 1.21 -25.96 10.00
C CYS A 267 2.74 -25.89 9.92
N GLN A 268 3.39 -25.40 10.98
CA GLN A 268 4.86 -25.31 11.03
C GLN A 268 5.54 -26.68 11.00
N ASN A 269 4.84 -27.72 11.47
CA ASN A 269 5.30 -29.10 11.51
C ASN A 269 4.82 -29.94 10.33
N ASP A 270 4.16 -29.35 9.33
CA ASP A 270 3.69 -30.07 8.14
C ASP A 270 4.88 -30.74 7.42
N THR A 271 4.72 -32.00 7.07
CA THR A 271 5.73 -32.83 6.42
C THR A 271 5.38 -33.19 4.97
N GLY A 272 4.29 -32.62 4.43
CA GLY A 272 3.77 -32.96 3.12
C GLY A 272 2.99 -34.27 3.13
N GLY A 273 2.26 -34.53 2.04
CA GLY A 273 1.58 -35.80 1.83
C GLY A 273 2.57 -36.95 1.65
N ALA A 274 2.14 -38.15 2.01
CA ALA A 274 2.97 -39.34 1.94
C ALA A 274 3.30 -39.73 0.49
N GLU A 275 4.43 -40.42 0.31
CA GLU A 275 4.84 -40.98 -0.98
C GLU A 275 3.70 -41.80 -1.61
N PHE A 276 3.58 -41.70 -2.94
CA PHE A 276 2.55 -42.41 -3.73
C PHE A 276 1.09 -41.97 -3.48
N THR A 277 0.88 -40.84 -2.79
CA THR A 277 -0.45 -40.19 -2.71
C THR A 277 -0.59 -39.09 -3.77
N THR A 278 -1.80 -38.55 -3.95
CA THR A 278 -2.01 -37.42 -4.89
C THR A 278 -1.39 -36.11 -4.35
N LEU A 279 -1.11 -36.07 -3.04
CA LEU A 279 -0.49 -34.95 -2.34
C LEU A 279 0.99 -35.25 -2.02
N ASP A 280 1.62 -36.19 -2.70
CA ASP A 280 3.04 -36.52 -2.50
C ASP A 280 3.90 -35.26 -2.68
N GLY A 281 4.56 -34.82 -1.61
CA GLY A 281 5.30 -33.56 -1.59
C GLY A 281 4.42 -32.30 -1.55
N ASP A 282 3.12 -32.37 -1.27
CA ASP A 282 2.27 -31.18 -1.10
C ASP A 282 1.77 -31.01 0.34
N PHE A 283 1.58 -29.76 0.79
CA PHE A 283 1.08 -29.47 2.14
C PHE A 283 -0.28 -30.11 2.42
N VAL A 284 -0.43 -30.80 3.55
CA VAL A 284 -1.71 -31.39 3.94
C VAL A 284 -2.55 -30.50 4.85
N THR A 285 -2.05 -29.32 5.20
CA THR A 285 -2.71 -28.37 6.12
C THR A 285 -3.02 -27.00 5.51
N PHE A 286 -2.78 -26.82 4.21
CA PHE A 286 -2.96 -25.54 3.53
C PHE A 286 -4.43 -25.08 3.53
N LYS A 287 -4.65 -23.83 3.94
CA LYS A 287 -5.92 -23.11 3.80
C LYS A 287 -5.67 -21.67 3.39
N LYS A 288 -6.57 -21.07 2.61
CA LYS A 288 -6.54 -19.64 2.27
C LYS A 288 -7.90 -18.97 2.41
N ALA A 289 -7.91 -17.66 2.68
CA ALA A 289 -9.12 -16.84 2.76
C ALA A 289 -8.91 -15.53 1.99
N ARG A 290 -9.99 -14.97 1.43
CA ARG A 290 -9.97 -13.62 0.84
C ARG A 290 -9.87 -12.57 1.96
N LEU A 291 -9.07 -11.53 1.77
CA LEU A 291 -9.08 -10.34 2.64
C LEU A 291 -10.08 -9.32 2.05
N ASP A 292 -11.07 -8.88 2.84
CA ASP A 292 -12.00 -7.82 2.43
C ASP A 292 -11.44 -6.46 2.87
N CYS A 293 -11.15 -5.58 1.90
CA CYS A 293 -10.85 -4.17 2.13
C CYS A 293 -11.69 -3.36 1.14
N SER A 294 -12.88 -2.95 1.58
CA SER A 294 -13.89 -2.34 0.72
C SER A 294 -14.56 -1.13 1.36
N LEU A 295 -14.92 -0.16 0.52
CA LEU A 295 -15.81 0.94 0.87
C LEU A 295 -17.23 0.53 0.52
N LYS A 296 -18.08 0.40 1.54
CA LYS A 296 -19.49 0.08 1.37
C LYS A 296 -20.30 1.36 1.29
N THR A 297 -21.06 1.50 0.22
CA THR A 297 -22.10 2.53 0.05
C THR A 297 -23.47 1.86 0.08
N ASP A 298 -24.53 2.64 0.27
CA ASP A 298 -25.91 2.11 0.40
C ASP A 298 -26.34 1.18 -0.77
N ASN A 299 -25.74 1.34 -1.97
CA ASN A 299 -26.11 0.59 -3.18
C ASN A 299 -24.94 -0.12 -3.89
N SER A 300 -23.70 0.01 -3.43
CA SER A 300 -22.53 -0.57 -4.11
C SER A 300 -21.31 -0.70 -3.20
N GLU A 301 -20.41 -1.61 -3.55
CA GLU A 301 -19.15 -1.82 -2.83
C GLU A 301 -17.98 -1.52 -3.77
N PHE A 302 -17.03 -0.73 -3.28
CA PHE A 302 -15.79 -0.42 -3.99
C PHE A 302 -14.63 -1.15 -3.31
N TYR A 303 -13.92 -2.00 -4.05
CA TYR A 303 -12.93 -2.91 -3.50
C TYR A 303 -11.50 -2.49 -3.80
N TYR A 304 -10.64 -2.50 -2.78
CA TYR A 304 -9.19 -2.42 -2.92
C TYR A 304 -8.64 -3.85 -2.92
N ASN A 305 -8.56 -4.42 -4.11
CA ASN A 305 -8.35 -5.85 -4.29
C ASN A 305 -6.88 -6.29 -4.25
N GLU A 306 -5.91 -5.38 -4.36
CA GLU A 306 -4.49 -5.73 -4.53
C GLU A 306 -3.64 -5.31 -3.31
N ILE A 307 -3.40 -6.24 -2.39
CA ILE A 307 -2.50 -6.05 -1.24
C ILE A 307 -1.06 -5.80 -1.72
N GLN A 308 -0.40 -4.80 -1.14
CA GLN A 308 0.97 -4.40 -1.48
C GLN A 308 1.97 -4.70 -0.35
N GLY A 309 1.55 -4.56 0.90
CA GLY A 309 2.37 -4.82 2.08
C GLY A 309 1.52 -4.94 3.33
N MET A 310 2.09 -5.54 4.38
CA MET A 310 1.43 -5.70 5.68
C MET A 310 2.41 -5.58 6.83
N TYR A 311 1.90 -5.26 8.02
CA TYR A 311 2.63 -5.20 9.28
C TYR A 311 1.77 -5.79 10.40
N LYS A 312 2.32 -6.75 11.16
CA LYS A 312 1.65 -7.33 12.33
C LYS A 312 2.12 -6.63 13.61
N LEU A 313 1.17 -6.05 14.34
CA LEU A 313 1.37 -5.48 15.66
C LEU A 313 0.52 -6.29 16.65
N ASP A 314 1.15 -7.00 17.57
CA ASP A 314 0.51 -7.93 18.50
C ASP A 314 -0.41 -8.93 17.77
N THR A 315 -1.73 -8.85 17.95
CA THR A 315 -2.73 -9.69 17.26
C THR A 315 -3.44 -8.97 16.10
N THR A 316 -3.02 -7.76 15.76
CA THR A 316 -3.59 -6.97 14.66
C THR A 316 -2.66 -6.98 13.46
N ILE A 317 -3.20 -7.22 12.27
CA ILE A 317 -2.50 -7.10 11.00
C ILE A 317 -3.00 -5.83 10.32
N PHE A 318 -2.11 -4.88 10.04
CA PHE A 318 -2.38 -3.73 9.18
C PHE A 318 -1.90 -4.04 7.77
N ALA A 319 -2.71 -3.79 6.76
CA ALA A 319 -2.36 -4.08 5.38
C ALA A 319 -2.75 -2.95 4.44
N VAL A 320 -1.88 -2.69 3.48
CA VAL A 320 -2.06 -1.70 2.40
C VAL A 320 -2.61 -2.39 1.17
N PHE A 321 -3.66 -1.83 0.60
CA PHE A 321 -4.30 -2.29 -0.63
C PHE A 321 -4.37 -1.18 -1.66
N THR A 322 -4.35 -1.56 -2.94
CA THR A 322 -4.52 -0.61 -4.04
C THR A 322 -5.61 -1.07 -5.01
N THR A 323 -6.11 -0.13 -5.80
CA THR A 323 -6.91 -0.41 -7.00
C THR A 323 -6.04 -1.04 -8.10
N PRO A 324 -6.61 -1.73 -9.10
CA PRO A 324 -5.83 -2.27 -10.21
C PRO A 324 -5.02 -1.19 -10.96
N ARG A 325 -3.84 -1.55 -11.49
CA ARG A 325 -2.96 -0.60 -12.20
C ARG A 325 -3.61 0.06 -13.41
N VAL A 326 -4.54 -0.61 -14.09
CA VAL A 326 -5.25 -0.12 -15.28
C VAL A 326 -6.43 0.83 -14.93
N GLY A 327 -6.53 1.27 -13.68
CA GLY A 327 -7.58 2.18 -13.21
C GLY A 327 -7.05 3.45 -12.53
N VAL A 328 -7.96 4.21 -11.94
CA VAL A 328 -7.63 5.38 -11.11
C VAL A 328 -6.79 4.90 -9.92
N ALA A 329 -5.62 5.49 -9.74
CA ALA A 329 -4.76 5.22 -8.60
C ALA A 329 -5.49 5.61 -7.31
N SER A 330 -5.64 4.67 -6.39
CA SER A 330 -6.14 4.92 -5.04
C SER A 330 -5.68 3.77 -4.15
N SER A 331 -5.47 4.06 -2.87
CA SER A 331 -5.00 3.10 -1.87
C SER A 331 -5.82 3.17 -0.60
N ALA A 332 -5.86 2.05 0.12
CA ALA A 332 -6.51 1.96 1.43
C ALA A 332 -5.66 1.17 2.42
N VAL A 333 -5.84 1.45 3.70
CA VAL A 333 -5.28 0.69 4.81
C VAL A 333 -6.41 0.02 5.58
N CYS A 334 -6.35 -1.29 5.73
CA CYS A 334 -7.30 -2.09 6.50
C CYS A 334 -6.58 -2.80 7.66
N ALA A 335 -7.33 -3.18 8.69
CA ALA A 335 -6.83 -3.94 9.83
C ALA A 335 -7.64 -5.23 10.05
N TYR A 336 -6.95 -6.29 10.45
CA TYR A 336 -7.52 -7.62 10.67
C TYR A 336 -7.07 -8.20 12.01
N ASP A 337 -7.96 -8.89 12.71
CA ASP A 337 -7.67 -9.56 13.98
C ASP A 337 -7.27 -11.02 13.73
N VAL A 338 -6.09 -11.41 14.20
CA VAL A 338 -5.57 -12.78 14.03
C VAL A 338 -6.50 -13.81 14.70
N ASN A 339 -7.17 -13.46 15.80
CA ASN A 339 -8.11 -14.39 16.44
C ASN A 339 -9.36 -14.61 15.58
N GLU A 340 -9.81 -13.57 14.87
CA GLU A 340 -10.94 -13.67 13.94
C GLU A 340 -10.58 -14.50 12.70
N ILE A 341 -9.35 -14.36 12.23
CA ILE A 341 -8.77 -15.22 11.18
C ILE A 341 -8.72 -16.69 11.61
N GLU A 342 -8.24 -16.98 12.82
CA GLU A 342 -8.21 -18.35 13.37
C GLU A 342 -9.62 -18.95 13.49
N GLN A 343 -10.59 -18.16 14.00
CA GLN A 343 -11.99 -18.60 14.06
C GLN A 343 -12.54 -18.93 12.67
N LEU A 344 -12.29 -18.07 11.66
CA LEU A 344 -12.71 -18.33 10.29
C LEU A 344 -12.10 -19.63 9.77
N PHE A 345 -10.78 -19.81 9.87
CA PHE A 345 -10.14 -21.01 9.33
C PHE A 345 -10.55 -22.30 10.05
N ASP A 346 -10.90 -22.21 11.34
CA ASP A 346 -11.29 -23.36 12.15
C ASP A 346 -12.77 -23.74 12.03
N GLN A 347 -13.65 -22.76 11.83
CA GLN A 347 -15.10 -22.96 11.92
C GLN A 347 -15.85 -22.62 10.62
N GLY A 348 -15.23 -21.82 9.74
CA GLY A 348 -15.84 -21.41 8.49
C GLY A 348 -15.94 -22.55 7.48
N GLU A 349 -16.95 -22.45 6.61
CA GLU A 349 -17.12 -23.36 5.48
C GLU A 349 -16.01 -23.16 4.45
N GLN A 350 -15.50 -24.24 3.89
CA GLN A 350 -14.63 -24.19 2.73
C GLN A 350 -15.42 -24.02 1.43
N ARG A 351 -14.74 -23.51 0.41
CA ARG A 351 -15.21 -23.26 -0.94
C ARG A 351 -14.19 -23.80 -1.92
N GLY A 352 -14.68 -24.39 -3.00
CA GLY A 352 -13.84 -25.11 -3.94
C GLY A 352 -14.58 -25.46 -5.22
N GLN A 353 -13.87 -26.14 -6.13
CA GLN A 353 -14.48 -26.76 -7.30
C GLN A 353 -14.55 -28.28 -7.06
N PRO A 354 -15.74 -28.89 -6.97
CA PRO A 354 -15.85 -30.33 -6.79
C PRO A 354 -15.09 -31.14 -7.86
N GLN A 355 -15.04 -30.60 -9.08
CA GLN A 355 -14.31 -31.09 -10.24
C GLN A 355 -13.81 -29.90 -11.08
N ASP A 356 -12.72 -30.10 -11.81
CA ASP A 356 -12.14 -29.05 -12.66
C ASP A 356 -13.16 -28.46 -13.63
N GLY A 357 -13.21 -27.12 -13.69
CA GLY A 357 -14.12 -26.38 -14.56
C GLY A 357 -15.55 -26.23 -14.04
N PHE A 358 -15.92 -26.81 -12.89
CA PHE A 358 -17.22 -26.61 -12.26
C PHE A 358 -17.29 -25.24 -11.57
N LEU A 359 -18.49 -24.81 -11.20
CA LEU A 359 -18.66 -23.58 -10.41
C LEU A 359 -18.05 -23.76 -9.01
N TRP A 360 -17.49 -22.67 -8.48
CA TRP A 360 -16.97 -22.62 -7.12
C TRP A 360 -18.13 -22.60 -6.11
N THR A 361 -18.27 -23.67 -5.34
CA THR A 361 -19.34 -23.86 -4.35
C THR A 361 -18.78 -24.12 -2.95
N ALA A 362 -19.59 -23.85 -1.92
CA ALA A 362 -19.26 -24.26 -0.56
C ALA A 362 -19.26 -25.80 -0.46
N LEU A 363 -18.42 -26.35 0.41
CA LEU A 363 -18.41 -27.77 0.73
C LEU A 363 -19.63 -28.12 1.58
N ASP A 364 -20.50 -28.99 1.05
CA ASP A 364 -21.70 -29.43 1.75
C ASP A 364 -21.33 -30.26 3.00
N ASP A 365 -22.10 -30.11 4.08
CA ASP A 365 -21.91 -30.89 5.30
C ASP A 365 -22.09 -32.39 5.05
N ALA A 366 -22.93 -32.77 4.07
CA ALA A 366 -23.14 -34.15 3.68
C ALA A 366 -21.89 -34.80 3.04
N ASP A 367 -21.00 -33.98 2.45
CA ASP A 367 -19.78 -34.43 1.77
C ASP A 367 -18.57 -34.44 2.72
N LYS A 368 -18.73 -34.00 3.99
CA LYS A 368 -17.65 -34.01 4.98
C LYS A 368 -17.46 -35.42 5.56
N PRO A 369 -16.26 -36.01 5.47
CA PRO A 369 -15.98 -37.32 6.08
C PRO A 369 -16.03 -37.25 7.61
N ALA A 370 -16.23 -38.39 8.26
CA ALA A 370 -16.42 -38.47 9.72
C ALA A 370 -15.25 -37.88 10.54
N ASN A 371 -14.04 -37.87 9.99
CA ASN A 371 -12.82 -37.33 10.59
C ASN A 371 -12.42 -35.95 10.04
N PHE A 372 -13.31 -35.25 9.33
CA PHE A 372 -13.04 -33.93 8.75
C PHE A 372 -12.55 -32.90 9.78
N SER A 373 -13.01 -33.00 11.04
CA SER A 373 -12.58 -32.13 12.14
C SER A 373 -11.09 -32.21 12.48
N LYS A 374 -10.41 -33.29 12.05
CA LYS A 374 -8.97 -33.48 12.21
C LYS A 374 -8.15 -32.89 11.05
N LEU A 375 -8.76 -32.66 9.89
CA LEU A 375 -8.08 -32.07 8.76
C LEU A 375 -7.65 -30.63 9.08
N PHE A 376 -6.54 -30.19 8.48
CA PHE A 376 -6.01 -28.83 8.62
C PHE A 376 -5.63 -28.42 10.06
N LYS A 377 -5.36 -29.39 10.95
CA LYS A 377 -4.94 -29.15 12.34
C LYS A 377 -3.50 -29.63 12.56
N CYS A 378 -2.71 -28.84 13.29
CA CYS A 378 -1.29 -29.17 13.53
C CYS A 378 -1.09 -30.25 14.60
N SER A 379 -2.10 -30.50 15.45
CA SER A 379 -2.03 -31.50 16.52
C SER A 379 -2.06 -32.94 16.02
N GLU A 380 -2.64 -33.17 14.85
CA GLU A 380 -2.76 -34.50 14.23
C GLU A 380 -2.67 -34.32 12.71
N LEU A 381 -1.44 -34.38 12.17
CA LEU A 381 -1.26 -34.35 10.73
C LEU A 381 -1.91 -35.58 10.10
N PRO A 382 -2.74 -35.41 9.07
CA PRO A 382 -3.46 -36.52 8.48
C PRO A 382 -2.52 -37.47 7.74
N GLN A 383 -2.73 -38.77 7.92
CA GLN A 383 -2.05 -39.82 7.16
C GLN A 383 -3.04 -40.44 6.18
N PHE A 384 -2.82 -40.22 4.88
CA PHE A 384 -3.72 -40.65 3.83
C PHE A 384 -3.27 -41.97 3.19
N SER A 385 -4.25 -42.81 2.85
CA SER A 385 -4.08 -43.86 1.84
C SER A 385 -4.26 -43.24 0.45
N PRO A 386 -3.59 -43.72 -0.63
CA PRO A 386 -3.70 -43.15 -1.98
C PRO A 386 -5.13 -42.91 -2.49
N ASP A 387 -6.11 -43.72 -2.10
CA ASP A 387 -7.53 -43.61 -2.52
C ASP A 387 -8.43 -42.83 -1.54
N ASP A 388 -7.88 -42.10 -0.56
CA ASP A 388 -8.65 -41.42 0.48
C ASP A 388 -9.43 -40.21 -0.08
N GLU A 389 -10.76 -40.23 0.07
CA GLU A 389 -11.64 -39.12 -0.33
C GLU A 389 -11.27 -37.78 0.35
N GLN A 390 -10.62 -37.82 1.52
CA GLN A 390 -10.10 -36.63 2.19
C GLN A 390 -9.04 -35.90 1.37
N GLN A 391 -8.24 -36.58 0.54
CA GLN A 391 -7.26 -35.94 -0.33
C GLN A 391 -7.95 -35.02 -1.35
N LYS A 392 -9.09 -35.46 -1.92
CA LYS A 392 -9.87 -34.64 -2.85
C LYS A 392 -10.38 -33.38 -2.18
N ILE A 393 -10.76 -33.45 -0.90
CA ILE A 393 -11.18 -32.28 -0.14
C ILE A 393 -10.03 -31.28 0.02
N LEU A 394 -8.82 -31.75 0.38
CA LEU A 394 -7.64 -30.89 0.50
C LEU A 394 -7.30 -30.21 -0.83
N LEU A 395 -7.31 -30.97 -1.92
CA LEU A 395 -7.02 -30.48 -3.27
C LEU A 395 -8.06 -29.46 -3.76
N ASN A 396 -9.33 -29.77 -3.59
CA ASN A 396 -10.41 -29.05 -4.27
C ASN A 396 -10.99 -27.89 -3.44
N TYR A 397 -10.89 -27.93 -2.11
CA TYR A 397 -11.51 -26.95 -1.20
C TYR A 397 -10.52 -26.22 -0.26
N PRO A 398 -9.43 -25.60 -0.78
CA PRO A 398 -8.47 -24.87 0.04
C PRO A 398 -8.95 -23.46 0.47
N LEU A 399 -9.96 -22.89 -0.21
CA LEU A 399 -10.42 -21.52 0.01
C LEU A 399 -11.54 -21.47 1.06
N MET A 400 -11.55 -20.47 1.95
CA MET A 400 -12.68 -20.21 2.85
C MET A 400 -13.82 -19.52 2.10
N ASN A 401 -15.07 -19.90 2.38
CA ASN A 401 -16.26 -19.37 1.70
C ASN A 401 -16.50 -17.88 2.03
N LEU A 402 -16.24 -17.48 3.27
CA LEU A 402 -16.32 -16.09 3.71
C LEU A 402 -14.95 -15.40 3.66
N PRO A 403 -14.91 -14.09 3.31
CA PRO A 403 -13.69 -13.31 3.45
C PRO A 403 -13.41 -12.98 4.92
N VAL A 404 -12.16 -12.65 5.22
CA VAL A 404 -11.78 -12.03 6.50
C VAL A 404 -12.27 -10.58 6.51
N PRO A 405 -13.13 -10.19 7.47
CA PRO A 405 -13.68 -8.84 7.51
C PRO A 405 -12.66 -7.83 8.04
N ASN A 406 -12.53 -6.66 7.39
CA ASN A 406 -11.75 -5.55 7.95
C ASN A 406 -12.40 -5.02 9.23
N LYS A 407 -11.59 -4.68 10.24
CA LYS A 407 -11.99 -4.25 11.58
C LYS A 407 -11.60 -2.79 11.80
N LEU A 408 -12.56 -1.88 11.70
CA LEU A 408 -12.28 -0.46 11.95
C LEU A 408 -11.85 -0.25 13.41
N ASN A 409 -12.60 -0.84 14.34
CA ASN A 409 -12.26 -0.84 15.77
C ASN A 409 -11.28 -1.95 16.14
N TYR A 410 -10.10 -1.94 15.51
CA TYR A 410 -9.11 -3.02 15.63
C TYR A 410 -8.61 -3.28 17.07
N LYS A 411 -8.67 -2.29 17.97
CA LYS A 411 -8.32 -2.47 19.40
C LYS A 411 -9.43 -3.12 20.24
N ASP A 412 -10.63 -3.29 19.70
CA ASP A 412 -11.69 -4.05 20.37
C ASP A 412 -11.26 -5.52 20.47
N GLY A 413 -11.40 -6.11 21.66
CA GLY A 413 -11.10 -7.51 21.91
C GLY A 413 -12.19 -8.47 21.42
N SER A 414 -13.32 -7.96 20.89
CA SER A 414 -14.36 -8.80 20.30
C SER A 414 -13.89 -9.40 18.97
N SER A 415 -13.94 -10.73 18.83
CA SER A 415 -13.58 -11.43 17.59
C SER A 415 -14.81 -12.18 17.09
N ASN A 416 -15.29 -11.84 15.89
CA ASN A 416 -16.47 -12.47 15.29
C ASN A 416 -16.40 -12.41 13.76
N TYR A 417 -15.88 -13.47 13.15
CA TYR A 417 -15.64 -13.51 11.70
C TYR A 417 -16.90 -13.40 10.83
N LEU A 418 -18.10 -13.58 11.41
CA LEU A 418 -19.38 -13.48 10.70
C LEU A 418 -19.88 -12.04 10.55
N ARG A 419 -19.19 -11.05 11.16
CA ARG A 419 -19.59 -9.66 11.05
C ARG A 419 -19.34 -9.13 9.62
N PRO A 420 -20.10 -8.12 9.17
CA PRO A 420 -19.76 -7.41 7.95
C PRO A 420 -18.39 -6.73 8.07
N SER A 421 -17.64 -6.71 6.97
CA SER A 421 -16.43 -5.89 6.87
C SER A 421 -16.75 -4.41 7.06
N ASP A 422 -15.97 -3.74 7.91
CA ASP A 422 -16.03 -2.30 8.13
C ASP A 422 -15.31 -1.53 7.02
N ALA A 423 -15.46 -0.20 7.02
CA ALA A 423 -14.71 0.69 6.13
C ALA A 423 -13.20 0.72 6.47
N PRO A 424 -12.31 0.99 5.49
CA PRO A 424 -10.87 1.08 5.72
C PRO A 424 -10.50 2.15 6.77
N LEU A 425 -9.38 1.96 7.45
CA LEU A 425 -8.83 2.89 8.43
C LEU A 425 -8.36 4.20 7.80
N PHE A 426 -7.79 4.11 6.60
CA PHE A 426 -7.19 5.23 5.87
C PHE A 426 -7.39 5.02 4.37
N VAL A 427 -7.71 6.08 3.64
CA VAL A 427 -7.89 6.06 2.17
C VAL A 427 -7.15 7.25 1.59
N VAL A 428 -6.44 7.04 0.49
CA VAL A 428 -5.76 8.09 -0.26
C VAL A 428 -6.02 7.93 -1.76
N ASP A 429 -6.47 9.01 -2.37
CA ASP A 429 -6.73 9.07 -3.81
C ASP A 429 -5.48 9.55 -4.57
N GLU A 430 -5.38 9.14 -5.84
CA GLU A 430 -4.31 9.51 -6.77
C GLU A 430 -2.88 9.07 -6.36
N LEU A 431 -2.78 8.26 -5.31
CA LEU A 431 -1.53 7.75 -4.78
C LEU A 431 -1.59 6.24 -4.56
N ARG A 432 -0.49 5.57 -4.93
CA ARG A 432 -0.26 4.14 -4.68
C ARG A 432 0.70 3.97 -3.51
N LEU A 433 0.19 3.38 -2.44
CA LEU A 433 0.97 2.97 -1.29
C LEU A 433 1.61 1.61 -1.59
N SER A 434 2.85 1.40 -1.15
CA SER A 434 3.63 0.19 -1.41
C SER A 434 3.94 -0.63 -0.16
N GLN A 435 4.18 0.01 0.98
CA GLN A 435 4.65 -0.62 2.21
C GLN A 435 4.01 0.01 3.45
N ILE A 436 3.99 -0.71 4.57
CA ILE A 436 3.50 -0.21 5.86
C ILE A 436 4.37 -0.73 7.00
N VAL A 437 4.65 0.13 7.98
CA VAL A 437 5.06 -0.25 9.34
C VAL A 437 4.26 0.55 10.34
N VAL A 438 4.06 0.00 11.54
CA VAL A 438 3.29 0.66 12.61
C VAL A 438 4.13 0.72 13.87
N ASP A 439 4.10 1.89 14.52
CA ASP A 439 4.71 2.11 15.84
C ASP A 439 3.66 2.41 16.90
N THR A 440 3.88 1.97 18.13
CA THR A 440 2.96 2.23 19.25
C THR A 440 3.57 3.26 20.18
N VAL A 441 2.86 4.38 20.36
CA VAL A 441 3.30 5.51 21.17
C VAL A 441 2.46 5.62 22.43
N ALA A 442 3.13 5.64 23.59
CA ALA A 442 2.52 5.77 24.91
C ALA A 442 1.38 4.76 25.18
N ASN A 443 1.46 3.57 24.57
CA ASN A 443 0.45 2.50 24.62
C ASN A 443 -0.97 2.96 24.25
N SER A 444 -1.09 4.10 23.56
CA SER A 444 -2.37 4.77 23.30
C SER A 444 -2.60 4.96 21.81
N PHE A 445 -1.58 5.42 21.10
CA PHE A 445 -1.66 5.75 19.68
C PHE A 445 -0.83 4.78 18.86
N ASP A 446 -1.41 4.28 17.78
CA ASP A 446 -0.68 3.52 16.79
C ASP A 446 -0.43 4.43 15.58
N VAL A 447 0.82 4.55 15.17
CA VAL A 447 1.27 5.47 14.13
C VAL A 447 1.78 4.67 12.94
N MET A 448 1.08 4.83 11.81
CA MET A 448 1.40 4.20 10.55
C MET A 448 2.41 5.05 9.78
N PHE A 449 3.42 4.39 9.23
CA PHE A 449 4.30 4.92 8.20
C PHE A 449 4.03 4.14 6.92
N LEU A 450 3.66 4.85 5.86
CA LEU A 450 3.18 4.30 4.61
C LEU A 450 4.12 4.69 3.48
N GLY A 451 4.78 3.72 2.86
CA GLY A 451 5.64 3.97 1.71
C GLY A 451 4.82 4.18 0.43
N THR A 452 5.33 4.99 -0.51
CA THR A 452 4.65 5.30 -1.77
C THR A 452 5.47 4.93 -3.00
N GLU A 453 4.78 4.76 -4.14
CA GLU A 453 5.43 4.60 -5.45
C GLU A 453 6.14 5.88 -5.94
N ARG A 454 5.95 7.02 -5.25
CA ARG A 454 6.57 8.33 -5.54
C ARG A 454 7.81 8.63 -4.67
N GLY A 455 8.29 7.65 -3.91
CA GLY A 455 9.46 7.84 -3.05
C GLY A 455 9.21 8.71 -1.81
N THR A 456 7.96 8.78 -1.35
CA THR A 456 7.56 9.52 -0.14
C THR A 456 7.06 8.58 0.95
N VAL A 457 7.22 8.97 2.22
CA VAL A 457 6.64 8.25 3.37
C VAL A 457 5.53 9.11 3.97
N ILE A 458 4.30 8.60 3.98
CA ILE A 458 3.19 9.23 4.70
C ILE A 458 3.20 8.76 6.14
N LYS A 459 3.12 9.70 7.08
CA LYS A 459 2.93 9.42 8.51
C LYS A 459 1.50 9.76 8.90
N ALA A 460 0.80 8.83 9.52
CA ALA A 460 -0.56 9.02 10.02
C ALA A 460 -0.76 8.28 11.35
N TYR A 461 -1.49 8.85 12.31
CA TYR A 461 -1.78 8.15 13.56
C TYR A 461 -3.26 7.77 13.69
N LEU A 462 -3.51 6.72 14.45
CA LEU A 462 -4.83 6.19 14.74
C LEU A 462 -5.26 6.64 16.13
N ASN A 463 -6.43 7.28 16.22
CA ASN A 463 -7.07 7.63 17.49
C ASN A 463 -8.56 7.27 17.42
N ASN A 464 -9.01 6.41 18.34
CA ASN A 464 -10.36 5.83 18.31
C ASN A 464 -10.76 5.35 16.91
N SER A 465 -9.85 4.63 16.25
CA SER A 465 -10.06 4.04 14.92
C SER A 465 -10.16 5.03 13.75
N ASN A 466 -9.98 6.33 14.01
CA ASN A 466 -9.85 7.33 12.95
C ASN A 466 -8.38 7.60 12.65
N ALA A 467 -8.02 7.61 11.37
CA ALA A 467 -6.69 7.99 10.92
C ALA A 467 -6.57 9.50 10.74
N PHE A 468 -5.49 10.05 11.28
CA PHE A 468 -5.14 11.47 11.20
C PHE A 468 -3.78 11.59 10.51
N PHE A 469 -3.76 12.31 9.39
CA PHE A 469 -2.53 12.60 8.67
C PHE A 469 -1.61 13.52 9.50
N VAL A 470 -0.33 13.18 9.56
CA VAL A 470 0.69 13.94 10.28
C VAL A 470 1.54 14.75 9.31
N GLU A 471 2.15 14.07 8.35
CA GLU A 471 3.04 14.65 7.34
C GLU A 471 3.34 13.67 6.21
N GLU A 472 3.82 14.20 5.09
CA GLU A 472 4.44 13.44 4.01
C GLU A 472 5.93 13.77 3.96
N ILE A 473 6.77 12.76 4.11
CA ILE A 473 8.23 12.88 4.10
C ILE A 473 8.73 12.59 2.69
N ASP A 474 9.32 13.59 2.06
CA ASP A 474 9.94 13.49 0.75
C ASP A 474 11.41 13.05 0.87
N LEU A 475 11.72 11.86 0.37
CA LEU A 475 13.07 11.29 0.39
C LEU A 475 13.95 11.74 -0.77
N ASN A 476 13.43 12.57 -1.67
CA ASN A 476 14.20 13.07 -2.80
C ASN A 476 15.40 13.89 -2.32
N VAL A 477 16.59 13.37 -2.61
CA VAL A 477 17.86 14.05 -2.37
C VAL A 477 18.39 14.55 -3.70
N LYS A 478 18.71 15.86 -3.76
CA LYS A 478 19.24 16.50 -4.97
C LYS A 478 20.37 15.68 -5.59
N GLY A 479 20.16 15.22 -6.82
CA GLY A 479 21.07 14.35 -7.56
C GLY A 479 20.44 13.00 -7.86
N LEU A 480 19.76 12.36 -6.90
CA LEU A 480 19.13 11.05 -7.10
C LEU A 480 17.78 11.18 -7.82
N PRO A 481 17.43 10.23 -8.70
CA PRO A 481 16.08 10.15 -9.28
C PRO A 481 15.03 9.84 -8.22
N GLU A 482 13.80 10.29 -8.45
CA GLU A 482 12.64 9.82 -7.70
C GLU A 482 12.48 8.31 -7.92
N ALA A 483 12.29 7.57 -6.84
CA ALA A 483 12.22 6.11 -6.87
C ALA A 483 11.17 5.60 -5.90
N PRO A 484 10.42 4.54 -6.25
CA PRO A 484 9.42 3.96 -5.37
C PRO A 484 10.07 3.43 -4.09
N ILE A 485 9.31 3.45 -3.00
CA ILE A 485 9.71 2.76 -1.77
C ILE A 485 9.51 1.26 -1.96
N LEU A 486 10.63 0.54 -1.96
CA LEU A 486 10.69 -0.91 -2.19
C LEU A 486 10.57 -1.69 -0.88
N SER A 487 11.13 -1.15 0.20
CA SER A 487 11.14 -1.78 1.52
C SER A 487 10.96 -0.74 2.62
N LEU A 488 10.27 -1.13 3.68
CA LEU A 488 10.04 -0.32 4.87
C LEU A 488 10.03 -1.24 6.08
N VAL A 489 11.01 -1.10 6.97
CA VAL A 489 11.15 -1.98 8.14
C VAL A 489 11.34 -1.18 9.42
N LYS A 490 10.76 -1.71 10.51
CA LYS A 490 10.92 -1.18 11.87
C LYS A 490 10.95 -2.35 12.85
N LYS A 491 11.88 -2.32 13.79
CA LYS A 491 11.82 -3.16 14.99
C LYS A 491 11.14 -2.42 16.14
N PRO A 492 10.39 -3.11 17.02
CA PRO A 492 9.78 -2.48 18.19
C PRO A 492 10.79 -1.72 19.08
N THR A 493 12.02 -2.24 19.20
CA THR A 493 13.10 -1.63 20.00
C THR A 493 13.78 -0.42 19.34
N GLN A 494 13.53 -0.17 18.05
CA GLN A 494 14.17 0.90 17.30
C GLN A 494 13.31 2.17 17.31
N THR A 495 13.96 3.32 17.48
CA THR A 495 13.35 4.66 17.42
C THR A 495 13.40 5.25 16.01
N ALA A 496 13.59 4.42 14.99
CA ALA A 496 13.67 4.84 13.60
C ALA A 496 13.03 3.78 12.69
N ILE A 497 12.49 4.25 11.57
CA ILE A 497 12.13 3.41 10.43
C ILE A 497 13.28 3.39 9.42
N TYR A 498 13.38 2.31 8.66
CA TYR A 498 14.40 2.14 7.62
C TYR A 498 13.70 1.93 6.29
N VAL A 499 14.09 2.72 5.29
CA VAL A 499 13.41 2.80 3.99
C VAL A 499 14.41 2.48 2.90
N GLY A 500 14.10 1.52 2.03
CA GLY A 500 14.93 1.19 0.87
C GLY A 500 14.27 1.59 -0.45
N THR A 501 15.07 2.18 -1.34
CA THR A 501 14.70 2.51 -2.72
C THR A 501 15.66 1.84 -3.71
N ASP A 502 15.53 2.12 -5.01
CA ASP A 502 16.53 1.68 -5.98
C ASP A 502 17.92 2.31 -5.77
N TYR A 503 17.98 3.47 -5.13
CA TYR A 503 19.21 4.28 -5.07
C TYR A 503 19.81 4.43 -3.69
N SER A 504 19.04 4.31 -2.61
CA SER A 504 19.53 4.55 -1.26
C SER A 504 18.77 3.77 -0.20
N VAL A 505 19.39 3.64 0.98
CA VAL A 505 18.71 3.24 2.21
C VAL A 505 18.71 4.41 3.18
N TYR A 506 17.55 4.74 3.73
CA TYR A 506 17.34 5.85 4.65
C TYR A 506 17.01 5.33 6.03
N ARG A 507 17.56 5.97 7.05
CA ARG A 507 17.14 5.83 8.45
C ARG A 507 16.44 7.11 8.87
N LEU A 508 15.17 7.01 9.24
CA LEU A 508 14.34 8.14 9.63
C LEU A 508 13.91 7.94 11.10
N PRO A 509 14.45 8.73 12.04
CA PRO A 509 13.94 8.74 13.40
C PRO A 509 12.45 9.07 13.40
N VAL A 510 11.65 8.36 14.21
CA VAL A 510 10.19 8.52 14.23
C VAL A 510 9.76 9.90 14.74
N ASP A 511 10.64 10.58 15.45
CA ASP A 511 10.49 11.89 16.09
C ASP A 511 11.27 13.01 15.36
N ALA A 512 11.86 12.72 14.20
CA ALA A 512 12.79 13.63 13.51
C ALA A 512 12.21 15.01 13.11
N ALA A 513 10.88 15.12 13.06
CA ALA A 513 10.21 16.39 12.76
C ALA A 513 9.88 17.22 14.01
N CYS A 514 9.99 16.66 15.24
CA CYS A 514 9.53 17.33 16.46
C CYS A 514 10.20 18.69 16.67
N SER A 515 11.52 18.75 16.56
CA SER A 515 12.30 19.99 16.79
C SER A 515 11.99 21.10 15.80
N ASN A 516 11.48 20.76 14.61
CA ASN A 516 11.13 21.71 13.55
C ASN A 516 9.65 22.13 13.60
N ARG A 517 8.86 21.57 14.53
CA ARG A 517 7.46 21.92 14.73
C ARG A 517 7.31 23.10 15.67
N THR A 518 6.31 23.93 15.39
CA THR A 518 5.83 24.91 16.36
C THR A 518 5.20 24.20 17.56
N THR A 519 5.06 24.89 18.69
CA THR A 519 4.38 24.37 19.88
C THR A 519 2.96 23.87 19.56
N CYS A 520 2.23 24.56 18.67
CA CYS A 520 0.91 24.15 18.17
C CYS A 520 0.96 22.94 17.23
N GLY A 521 2.01 22.81 16.41
CA GLY A 521 2.22 21.65 15.52
C GLY A 521 2.62 20.37 16.26
N CYS A 522 2.95 20.49 17.56
CA CYS A 522 3.42 19.39 18.39
C CYS A 522 2.32 18.39 18.73
N GLU A 523 1.09 18.86 18.94
CA GLU A 523 -0.05 17.99 19.29
C GLU A 523 -0.52 17.12 18.12
N LYS A 524 -0.08 17.42 16.89
CA LYS A 524 -0.44 16.67 15.68
C LYS A 524 0.35 15.37 15.50
N ASP A 525 1.39 15.14 16.29
CA ASP A 525 2.23 13.95 16.20
C ASP A 525 2.39 13.30 17.58
N PRO A 526 1.90 12.06 17.78
CA PRO A 526 2.03 11.37 19.06
C PRO A 526 3.48 11.21 19.55
N HIS A 527 4.46 11.16 18.64
CA HIS A 527 5.87 11.05 18.99
C HIS A 527 6.45 12.34 19.58
N CYS A 528 5.75 13.45 19.47
CA CYS A 528 6.18 14.73 19.99
C CYS A 528 5.41 15.08 21.28
N VAL A 529 6.02 15.93 22.09
CA VAL A 529 5.42 16.52 23.29
C VAL A 529 5.91 17.95 23.48
N CYS A 530 5.04 18.80 23.99
CA CYS A 530 5.39 20.18 24.32
C CYS A 530 6.06 20.25 25.69
N ASP A 531 7.24 20.87 25.77
CA ASP A 531 7.96 21.08 27.05
C ASP A 531 7.60 22.40 27.74
N GLY A 532 6.58 23.09 27.22
CA GLY A 532 6.13 24.42 27.62
C GLY A 532 6.65 25.54 26.70
N SER A 533 7.85 25.38 26.11
CA SER A 533 8.49 26.40 25.27
C SER A 533 8.79 25.96 23.84
N SER A 534 8.94 24.65 23.63
CA SER A 534 9.32 24.05 22.36
C SER A 534 8.66 22.69 22.18
N CYS A 535 8.60 22.23 20.92
CA CYS A 535 8.20 20.88 20.61
C CYS A 535 9.42 19.96 20.65
N VAL A 536 9.36 18.92 21.48
CA VAL A 536 10.47 17.98 21.70
C VAL A 536 9.99 16.55 21.52
N PRO A 537 10.89 15.59 21.26
CA PRO A 537 10.55 14.18 21.27
C PRO A 537 9.95 13.74 22.61
N ARG A 538 8.92 12.89 22.53
CA ARG A 538 8.33 12.25 23.70
C ARG A 538 9.30 11.20 24.25
N THR A 539 9.87 11.46 25.42
CA THR A 539 10.63 10.45 26.18
C THR A 539 9.82 9.99 27.38
N GLY A 540 10.02 8.76 27.87
CA GLY A 540 9.24 8.20 28.99
C GLY A 540 9.29 9.01 30.30
N ALA A 541 10.17 10.00 30.41
CA ALA A 541 10.30 10.89 31.56
C ALA A 541 9.64 12.28 31.37
N THR A 542 9.18 12.64 30.17
CA THR A 542 8.61 13.97 29.91
C THR A 542 7.11 13.97 30.22
N SER A 543 6.73 14.57 31.36
CA SER A 543 5.32 14.87 31.62
C SER A 543 4.85 15.93 30.61
N PRO A 544 3.72 15.73 29.89
CA PRO A 544 3.20 16.73 28.98
C PRO A 544 2.93 18.02 29.76
N LYS A 545 3.59 19.11 29.36
CA LYS A 545 3.25 20.45 29.87
C LYS A 545 2.29 21.09 28.89
N LYS A 546 1.32 21.85 29.42
CA LYS A 546 0.47 22.71 28.59
C LYS A 546 1.39 23.71 27.88
N CYS A 547 1.30 23.80 26.54
CA CYS A 547 2.12 24.76 25.81
C CYS A 547 1.86 26.19 26.32
N ILE A 548 2.92 26.98 26.48
CA ILE A 548 2.79 28.42 26.68
C ILE A 548 2.24 28.97 25.37
N SER A 549 1.07 29.60 25.47
CA SER A 549 0.08 29.90 24.42
C SER A 549 -0.92 28.76 24.20
N ASP A 550 -2.09 28.92 24.81
CA ASP A 550 -3.35 28.60 24.15
C ASP A 550 -3.24 29.02 22.67
N CYS A 551 -3.89 28.33 21.76
CA CYS A 551 -4.11 28.79 20.39
C CYS A 551 -4.92 30.12 20.32
N GLU A 552 -4.90 30.94 21.38
CA GLU A 552 -5.30 32.33 21.36
C GLU A 552 -4.31 33.12 20.50
N PRO A 553 -4.81 33.84 19.48
CA PRO A 553 -3.98 34.63 18.62
C PRO A 553 -3.22 35.71 19.45
N PRO A 554 -1.88 35.79 19.41
CA PRO A 554 -1.15 36.91 20.01
C PRO A 554 -1.65 38.25 19.42
N PRO A 555 -1.50 39.39 20.12
CA PRO A 555 -2.14 40.67 19.79
C PRO A 555 -1.79 41.27 18.41
N ASP A 556 -0.87 40.66 17.66
CA ASP A 556 -0.43 41.03 16.31
C ASP A 556 -0.62 39.87 15.30
N THR A 557 -1.77 39.17 15.34
CA THR A 557 -2.11 38.10 14.38
C THR A 557 -3.33 38.44 13.52
N PHE A 558 -3.37 37.84 12.33
CA PHE A 558 -4.41 38.03 11.33
C PHE A 558 -5.42 36.88 11.44
N ASN A 559 -6.67 37.21 11.76
CA ASN A 559 -7.77 36.26 11.66
C ASN A 559 -8.40 36.41 10.28
N ILE A 560 -8.28 35.38 9.44
CA ILE A 560 -8.96 35.35 8.14
C ILE A 560 -10.14 34.40 8.25
N SER A 561 -11.34 34.96 8.09
CA SER A 561 -12.59 34.19 8.09
C SER A 561 -13.03 33.99 6.64
N VAL A 562 -13.18 32.75 6.19
CA VAL A 562 -13.90 32.51 4.92
C VAL A 562 -15.36 32.24 5.26
N VAL A 563 -16.24 33.16 4.87
CA VAL A 563 -17.67 33.03 5.13
C VAL A 563 -18.35 32.46 3.88
N ARG A 564 -19.09 31.36 4.08
CA ARG A 564 -19.86 30.69 3.02
C ARG A 564 -21.33 31.02 3.22
N HIS A 565 -21.94 31.74 2.29
CA HIS A 565 -23.39 31.95 2.28
C HIS A 565 -24.08 30.80 1.54
N LEU A 566 -24.46 29.76 2.26
CA LEU A 566 -25.50 28.83 1.81
C LEU A 566 -26.83 29.26 2.45
N PRO A 567 -27.98 29.21 1.74
CA PRO A 567 -29.29 29.43 2.36
C PRO A 567 -29.62 28.26 3.29
N CYS A 568 -29.17 28.34 4.54
CA CYS A 568 -29.31 27.27 5.53
C CYS A 568 -30.66 27.35 6.25
N SER A 569 -31.52 26.36 6.03
CA SER A 569 -32.62 26.04 6.95
C SER A 569 -32.47 24.69 7.65
N ASN A 570 -31.43 23.88 7.37
CA ASN A 570 -31.16 22.61 8.05
C ASN A 570 -29.68 22.14 7.89
N CYS A 571 -28.73 22.71 8.64
CA CYS A 571 -27.34 22.20 8.67
C CYS A 571 -26.99 21.65 10.05
N LEU A 572 -26.40 20.45 10.09
CA LEU A 572 -25.79 19.81 11.26
C LEU A 572 -24.32 20.26 11.37
N SER A 573 -23.99 20.92 12.49
CA SER A 573 -22.69 21.21 13.15
C SER A 573 -21.38 21.38 12.34
N ASP A 574 -21.05 20.54 11.36
CA ASP A 574 -19.69 20.41 10.81
C ASP A 574 -19.49 21.08 9.44
N GLN A 575 -20.44 21.92 9.02
CA GLN A 575 -20.43 22.63 7.72
C GLN A 575 -20.35 24.17 7.87
N CYS A 576 -19.75 24.65 8.95
CA CYS A 576 -19.64 26.08 9.26
C CYS A 576 -18.36 26.72 8.68
N PRO A 577 -18.33 28.06 8.50
CA PRO A 577 -17.19 28.81 7.95
C PRO A 577 -15.86 28.47 8.64
N GLY A 578 -14.82 28.23 7.85
CA GLY A 578 -13.47 28.00 8.35
C GLY A 578 -12.77 29.32 8.65
N GLU A 579 -12.38 29.54 9.89
CA GLU A 579 -11.44 30.60 10.26
C GLU A 579 -10.02 30.03 10.28
N ARG A 580 -9.09 30.69 9.57
CA ARG A 580 -7.67 30.32 9.53
C ARG A 580 -6.83 31.52 9.99
N CYS A 581 -6.03 31.30 11.02
CA CYS A 581 -5.04 32.27 11.47
C CYS A 581 -3.79 32.18 10.59
N VAL A 582 -3.27 33.31 10.12
CA VAL A 582 -2.00 33.37 9.37
C VAL A 582 -0.90 33.89 10.30
N GLU A 583 0.24 33.19 10.35
CA GLU A 583 1.37 33.58 11.20
C GLU A 583 2.14 34.81 10.66
N LYS A 584 2.51 35.69 11.61
CA LYS A 584 3.51 36.80 11.56
C LYS A 584 3.74 37.51 10.21
N ILE A 585 3.10 38.67 10.05
CA ILE A 585 3.46 39.69 9.06
C ILE A 585 4.20 40.84 9.78
N PRO A 586 5.38 41.29 9.31
CA PRO A 586 6.05 42.47 9.85
C PRO A 586 5.18 43.74 9.74
N ARG A 587 5.14 44.59 10.78
CA ARG A 587 4.38 45.85 10.74
C ARG A 587 4.82 46.73 9.57
N ASN A 588 3.86 47.36 8.88
CA ASN A 588 4.04 48.21 7.69
C ASN A 588 4.50 47.48 6.41
N ASN A 589 4.26 46.17 6.28
CA ASN A 589 4.47 45.46 5.02
C ASN A 589 3.13 45.24 4.29
N SER A 590 3.12 45.47 2.97
CA SER A 590 2.01 45.08 2.11
C SER A 590 2.08 43.57 1.89
N THR A 591 1.01 42.84 2.20
CA THR A 591 0.96 41.38 2.03
C THR A 591 -0.11 41.00 1.03
N ASN A 592 0.26 40.15 0.08
CA ASN A 592 -0.64 39.54 -0.88
C ASN A 592 -1.28 38.29 -0.25
N LEU A 593 -2.61 38.26 -0.20
CA LEU A 593 -3.39 37.12 0.24
C LEU A 593 -4.11 36.52 -0.98
N TYR A 594 -3.85 35.26 -1.27
CA TYR A 594 -4.53 34.55 -2.36
C TYR A 594 -5.63 33.66 -1.78
N PHE A 595 -6.82 33.73 -2.37
CA PHE A 595 -7.96 32.87 -2.08
C PHE A 595 -8.38 32.21 -3.38
N VAL A 596 -8.59 30.90 -3.38
CA VAL A 596 -9.08 30.17 -4.56
C VAL A 596 -10.41 29.53 -4.22
N ALA A 597 -11.31 29.44 -5.20
CA ALA A 597 -12.59 28.76 -5.11
C ALA A 597 -12.87 28.07 -6.45
N ARG A 598 -13.58 26.93 -6.42
CA ARG A 598 -13.96 26.17 -7.62
C ARG A 598 -15.45 25.84 -7.57
N ALA A 599 -16.11 25.88 -8.71
CA ALA A 599 -17.52 25.51 -8.89
C ALA A 599 -17.71 24.81 -10.25
N PRO A 600 -18.74 23.98 -10.46
CA PRO A 600 -19.08 23.47 -11.77
C PRO A 600 -19.38 24.60 -12.77
N GLU A 601 -19.07 24.37 -14.05
CA GLU A 601 -19.33 25.31 -15.15
C GLU A 601 -20.82 25.70 -15.18
N GLY A 602 -21.11 27.01 -15.14
CA GLY A 602 -22.47 27.56 -15.04
C GLY A 602 -22.94 27.90 -13.63
N GLY A 603 -22.13 27.67 -12.59
CA GLY A 603 -22.45 27.97 -11.20
C GLY A 603 -22.53 29.46 -10.82
N ASN A 604 -22.10 30.36 -11.71
CA ASN A 604 -22.00 31.81 -11.50
C ASN A 604 -21.35 32.14 -10.16
N LEU A 605 -20.12 31.66 -9.97
CA LEU A 605 -19.36 31.90 -8.75
C LEU A 605 -19.02 33.40 -8.66
N THR A 606 -19.36 34.03 -7.54
CA THR A 606 -19.04 35.43 -7.24
C THR A 606 -18.26 35.48 -5.94
N ALA A 607 -17.38 36.47 -5.82
CA ALA A 607 -16.59 36.68 -4.63
C ALA A 607 -16.65 38.15 -4.20
N SER A 608 -16.81 38.39 -2.90
CA SER A 608 -16.70 39.71 -2.29
C SER A 608 -15.72 39.66 -1.13
N VAL A 609 -14.97 40.75 -0.95
CA VAL A 609 -13.94 40.87 0.09
C VAL A 609 -14.31 42.02 1.01
N ASN A 610 -14.28 41.79 2.31
CA ASN A 610 -14.51 42.79 3.34
C ASN A 610 -13.44 42.66 4.43
N CYS A 611 -12.55 43.64 4.54
CA CYS A 611 -11.48 43.66 5.53
C CYS A 611 -11.64 44.82 6.51
N SER A 612 -11.32 44.58 7.79
CA SER A 612 -11.33 45.62 8.83
C SER A 612 -10.10 46.54 8.79
N CYS A 613 -9.09 46.21 7.98
CA CYS A 613 -7.89 47.02 7.75
C CYS A 613 -7.88 47.65 6.35
N LYS A 614 -6.89 48.51 6.09
CA LYS A 614 -6.71 49.17 4.80
C LYS A 614 -6.29 48.15 3.73
N VAL A 615 -7.18 47.92 2.77
CA VAL A 615 -6.92 47.17 1.54
C VAL A 615 -6.32 48.11 0.50
N GLU A 616 -5.15 47.76 -0.03
CA GLU A 616 -4.45 48.54 -1.06
C GLU A 616 -4.91 48.16 -2.47
N ASP A 617 -5.13 46.87 -2.71
CA ASP A 617 -5.64 46.35 -3.97
C ASP A 617 -6.44 45.06 -3.78
N THR A 618 -7.38 44.77 -4.68
CA THR A 618 -8.09 43.51 -4.74
C THR A 618 -8.31 43.12 -6.19
N THR A 619 -7.76 41.97 -6.59
CA THR A 619 -7.93 41.44 -7.95
C THR A 619 -8.70 40.13 -7.91
N ILE A 620 -9.69 39.99 -8.78
CA ILE A 620 -10.47 38.75 -8.93
C ILE A 620 -10.23 38.22 -10.34
N ARG A 621 -9.61 37.05 -10.44
CA ARG A 621 -9.37 36.34 -11.69
C ARG A 621 -10.31 35.15 -11.81
N ARG A 622 -10.78 34.90 -13.03
CA ARG A 622 -11.65 33.77 -13.34
C ARG A 622 -11.01 32.92 -14.42
N SER A 623 -11.14 31.61 -14.30
CA SER A 623 -10.75 30.65 -15.34
C SER A 623 -11.79 29.54 -15.42
N ILE A 624 -12.03 28.99 -16.60
CA ILE A 624 -12.90 27.83 -16.81
C ILE A 624 -12.03 26.75 -17.43
N CYS A 625 -11.89 25.62 -16.73
CA CYS A 625 -11.07 24.50 -17.17
C CYS A 625 -11.84 23.19 -16.97
N GLY A 626 -12.00 22.42 -18.05
CA GLY A 626 -12.95 21.32 -18.10
C GLY A 626 -14.39 21.80 -17.86
N ARG A 627 -15.14 21.11 -16.99
CA ARG A 627 -16.50 21.51 -16.55
C ARG A 627 -16.50 22.27 -15.22
N THR A 628 -15.45 23.03 -14.94
CA THR A 628 -15.23 23.67 -13.63
C THR A 628 -14.75 25.13 -13.78
N GLU A 629 -15.52 26.07 -13.23
CA GLU A 629 -15.16 27.47 -13.03
C GLU A 629 -14.28 27.63 -11.78
N HIS A 630 -13.15 28.31 -11.92
CA HIS A 630 -12.20 28.64 -10.87
C HIS A 630 -12.21 30.16 -10.67
N VAL A 631 -12.33 30.62 -9.43
CA VAL A 631 -12.21 32.03 -9.05
C VAL A 631 -11.05 32.17 -8.08
N MET A 632 -10.08 33.00 -8.44
CA MET A 632 -8.97 33.39 -7.58
C MET A 632 -9.16 34.85 -7.17
N VAL A 633 -9.13 35.13 -5.87
CA VAL A 633 -9.17 36.47 -5.31
C VAL A 633 -7.81 36.75 -4.68
N THR A 634 -7.15 37.80 -5.11
CA THR A 634 -5.94 38.31 -4.47
C THR A 634 -6.30 39.59 -3.73
N VAL A 635 -5.98 39.67 -2.45
CA VAL A 635 -6.19 40.84 -1.60
C VAL A 635 -4.85 41.35 -1.12
N VAL A 636 -4.52 42.60 -1.41
CA VAL A 636 -3.30 43.25 -0.92
C VAL A 636 -3.69 44.11 0.29
N VAL A 637 -3.18 43.74 1.47
CA VAL A 637 -3.48 44.43 2.73
C VAL A 637 -2.24 45.08 3.32
N ASN A 638 -2.40 46.27 3.89
CA ASN A 638 -1.36 46.94 4.64
C ASN A 638 -1.61 46.78 6.15
N VAL A 639 -0.69 46.08 6.80
CA VAL A 639 -0.79 45.65 8.19
C VAL A 639 -0.29 46.73 9.15
N THR A 640 -1.21 47.55 9.65
CA THR A 640 -0.91 48.57 10.69
C THR A 640 -1.47 48.22 12.08
N SER A 641 -2.44 47.31 12.16
CA SER A 641 -3.08 46.79 13.38
C SER A 641 -3.70 45.41 13.12
N SER A 642 -4.29 44.76 14.14
CA SER A 642 -5.06 43.52 13.94
C SER A 642 -6.12 43.70 12.84
N CYS A 643 -6.18 42.75 11.91
CA CYS A 643 -7.08 42.80 10.77
C CYS A 643 -7.86 41.51 10.64
N ARG A 644 -9.16 41.66 10.40
CA ARG A 644 -10.05 40.58 9.99
C ARG A 644 -10.47 40.79 8.55
N CYS A 645 -10.13 39.86 7.69
CA CYS A 645 -10.62 39.81 6.31
C CYS A 645 -11.63 38.70 6.16
N ILE A 646 -12.79 39.05 5.61
CA ILE A 646 -13.88 38.16 5.24
C ILE A 646 -13.92 38.08 3.73
N VAL A 647 -13.73 36.88 3.19
CA VAL A 647 -13.96 36.62 1.76
C VAL A 647 -15.22 35.77 1.64
N ASP A 648 -16.24 36.36 1.05
CA ASP A 648 -17.54 35.75 0.80
C ASP A 648 -17.58 35.23 -0.63
N PHE A 649 -17.67 33.90 -0.77
CA PHE A 649 -17.95 33.27 -2.06
C PHE A 649 -19.41 32.88 -2.13
N ASN A 650 -20.09 33.28 -3.21
CA ASN A 650 -21.51 33.03 -3.42
C ASN A 650 -21.76 32.38 -4.79
N THR A 651 -22.68 31.42 -4.84
CA THR A 651 -23.09 30.71 -6.05
C THR A 651 -24.60 30.83 -6.21
N ILE A 652 -25.09 31.03 -7.43
CA ILE A 652 -26.53 31.16 -7.69
C ILE A 652 -27.21 29.78 -7.69
N THR A 653 -26.46 28.71 -7.97
CA THR A 653 -26.93 27.32 -7.92
C THR A 653 -26.21 26.56 -6.82
N ALA A 654 -26.92 26.31 -5.72
CA ALA A 654 -26.42 25.67 -4.52
C ALA A 654 -26.29 24.15 -4.71
N LYS A 655 -25.06 23.65 -4.82
CA LYS A 655 -24.57 22.39 -4.22
C LYS A 655 -23.08 22.20 -4.59
N GLU A 656 -22.26 22.00 -3.55
CA GLU A 656 -20.87 21.49 -3.56
C GLU A 656 -19.69 22.48 -3.62
N THR A 657 -18.47 21.92 -3.57
CA THR A 657 -17.35 22.22 -2.67
C THR A 657 -16.48 23.43 -3.03
N LEU A 658 -16.34 24.39 -2.11
CA LEU A 658 -15.25 25.37 -2.13
C LEU A 658 -14.04 24.85 -1.33
N MET A 659 -12.87 24.78 -1.97
CA MET A 659 -11.57 24.62 -1.32
C MET A 659 -10.85 25.97 -1.32
N THR A 660 -10.40 26.45 -0.15
CA THR A 660 -9.72 27.75 -0.01
C THR A 660 -8.31 27.56 0.54
N GLN A 661 -7.31 28.00 -0.21
CA GLN A 661 -5.92 28.10 0.23
C GLN A 661 -5.62 29.53 0.69
N ILE A 662 -4.72 29.70 1.66
CA ILE A 662 -4.15 31.00 2.06
C ILE A 662 -2.63 30.85 2.05
N LEU A 663 -1.94 31.68 1.28
CA LEU A 663 -0.48 31.73 1.19
C LEU A 663 0.02 33.11 1.60
N PRO A 664 0.87 33.24 2.63
CA PRO A 664 1.64 34.44 2.87
C PRO A 664 2.91 34.44 2.00
N ASP A 665 3.13 35.53 1.25
CA ASP A 665 4.42 36.05 0.72
C ASP A 665 4.69 36.07 -0.82
N GLU A 666 5.60 36.99 -1.18
CA GLU A 666 5.87 37.81 -2.40
C GLU A 666 5.92 37.18 -3.79
N SER A 667 5.78 35.87 -3.95
CA SER A 667 5.68 35.29 -5.29
C SER A 667 4.21 35.11 -5.66
N PRO A 668 3.71 35.61 -6.81
CA PRO A 668 2.47 35.08 -7.34
C PRO A 668 2.62 33.55 -7.38
N PRO A 669 1.60 32.76 -6.98
CA PRO A 669 1.58 31.38 -7.42
C PRO A 669 1.86 31.45 -8.92
N ALA A 670 2.90 30.73 -9.35
CA ALA A 670 3.38 30.75 -10.72
C ALA A 670 2.17 30.86 -11.64
N SER A 671 2.19 31.85 -12.54
CA SER A 671 1.25 31.94 -13.64
C SER A 671 1.00 30.53 -14.15
N ASP A 672 -0.17 29.91 -13.88
CA ASP A 672 -0.67 28.66 -14.45
C ASP A 672 -1.76 28.02 -13.56
N VAL A 673 -2.78 28.78 -13.16
CA VAL A 673 -4.02 28.14 -12.64
C VAL A 673 -4.76 27.40 -13.76
N CYS A 674 -4.48 27.76 -15.02
CA CYS A 674 -4.62 26.89 -16.18
C CYS A 674 -3.56 27.34 -17.20
N MET A 675 -2.85 26.38 -17.84
CA MET A 675 -1.97 26.51 -19.03
C MET A 675 -0.48 26.10 -18.88
N GLU A 676 -0.14 25.09 -18.09
CA GLU A 676 0.99 24.20 -18.44
C GLU A 676 0.59 22.71 -18.38
N GLU A 677 -0.29 22.32 -17.47
CA GLU A 677 -0.81 20.95 -17.40
C GLU A 677 -1.81 20.59 -18.51
N VAL A 678 -2.47 21.58 -19.15
CA VAL A 678 -3.37 21.33 -20.30
C VAL A 678 -2.57 21.05 -21.56
N GLN A 679 -1.38 21.62 -21.73
CA GLN A 679 -0.53 21.23 -22.87
C GLN A 679 -0.07 19.78 -22.68
N ASP A 680 0.27 19.38 -21.46
CA ASP A 680 0.68 18.00 -21.16
C ASP A 680 -0.51 17.02 -21.11
N PHE A 681 -1.69 17.45 -20.66
CA PHE A 681 -2.92 16.65 -20.73
C PHE A 681 -3.48 16.59 -22.14
N ASP A 682 -3.49 17.65 -22.95
CA ASP A 682 -3.88 17.60 -24.36
C ASP A 682 -2.83 16.85 -25.18
N ASN A 683 -1.53 16.91 -24.84
CA ASN A 683 -0.52 16.06 -25.46
C ASN A 683 -0.72 14.59 -25.05
N ARG A 684 -1.02 14.30 -23.77
CA ARG A 684 -1.32 12.94 -23.29
C ARG A 684 -2.64 12.43 -23.81
N VAL A 685 -3.69 13.24 -23.90
CA VAL A 685 -4.99 12.91 -24.49
C VAL A 685 -4.87 12.78 -25.99
N SER A 686 -4.07 13.60 -26.67
CA SER A 686 -3.77 13.42 -28.08
C SER A 686 -2.94 12.15 -28.31
N LEU A 687 -2.02 11.82 -27.41
CA LEU A 687 -1.28 10.56 -27.41
C LEU A 687 -2.20 9.36 -27.13
N TYR A 688 -3.09 9.45 -26.15
CA TYR A 688 -4.08 8.42 -25.83
C TYR A 688 -5.10 8.27 -26.95
N ARG A 689 -5.55 9.37 -27.57
CA ARG A 689 -6.46 9.37 -28.73
C ARG A 689 -5.76 8.79 -29.95
N PHE A 690 -4.48 9.11 -30.15
CA PHE A 690 -3.65 8.49 -31.19
C PHE A 690 -3.45 6.99 -30.93
N GLN A 691 -3.13 6.59 -29.70
CA GLN A 691 -2.98 5.19 -29.29
C GLN A 691 -4.30 4.42 -29.36
N LEU A 692 -5.43 5.07 -29.02
CA LEU A 692 -6.77 4.50 -29.09
C LEU A 692 -7.23 4.38 -30.54
N GLU A 693 -6.95 5.35 -31.41
CA GLU A 693 -7.22 5.21 -32.85
C GLU A 693 -6.28 4.19 -33.49
N GLN A 694 -5.01 4.09 -33.07
CA GLN A 694 -4.12 2.99 -33.48
C GLN A 694 -4.62 1.63 -32.99
N TRP A 695 -5.07 1.52 -31.75
CA TRP A 695 -5.66 0.30 -31.21
C TRP A 695 -6.95 -0.05 -31.93
N LYS A 696 -7.84 0.92 -32.14
CA LYS A 696 -9.09 0.74 -32.89
C LYS A 696 -8.81 0.36 -34.34
N ASN A 697 -7.81 0.93 -35.00
CA ASN A 697 -7.38 0.52 -36.33
C ASN A 697 -6.80 -0.89 -36.33
N ARG A 698 -5.98 -1.27 -35.33
CA ARG A 698 -5.52 -2.65 -35.14
C ARG A 698 -6.66 -3.63 -34.87
N MET A 699 -7.67 -3.23 -34.11
CA MET A 699 -8.87 -4.04 -33.84
C MET A 699 -9.78 -4.14 -35.07
N ILE A 700 -9.87 -3.08 -35.88
CA ILE A 700 -10.57 -3.10 -37.17
C ILE A 700 -9.81 -4.00 -38.15
N GLU A 701 -8.49 -3.90 -38.24
CA GLU A 701 -7.63 -4.81 -39.01
C GLU A 701 -7.75 -6.26 -38.54
N GLN A 702 -7.76 -6.53 -37.23
CA GLN A 702 -8.03 -7.87 -36.68
C GLN A 702 -9.46 -8.35 -37.00
N SER A 703 -10.46 -7.46 -36.94
CA SER A 703 -11.84 -7.81 -37.31
C SER A 703 -11.99 -8.05 -38.82
N ASN A 704 -11.25 -7.33 -39.65
CA ASN A 704 -11.22 -7.51 -41.10
C ASN A 704 -10.44 -8.78 -41.46
N CYS A 705 -9.37 -9.12 -40.74
CA CYS A 705 -8.73 -10.45 -40.80
C CYS A 705 -9.72 -11.56 -40.40
N LEU A 706 -10.56 -11.36 -39.38
CA LEU A 706 -11.61 -12.32 -38.98
C LEU A 706 -12.78 -12.39 -39.98
N ALA A 707 -13.04 -11.32 -40.73
CA ALA A 707 -14.07 -11.28 -41.77
C ALA A 707 -13.58 -11.86 -43.11
N GLU A 708 -12.32 -11.65 -43.48
CA GLU A 708 -11.69 -12.19 -44.70
C GLU A 708 -11.32 -13.67 -44.56
N THR A 709 -11.07 -14.17 -43.35
CA THR A 709 -10.82 -15.61 -43.07
C THR A 709 -12.05 -16.51 -43.28
N ASN A 710 -13.26 -15.95 -43.40
CA ASN A 710 -14.43 -16.70 -43.89
C ASN A 710 -14.47 -16.86 -45.42
N SER A 711 -13.51 -16.30 -46.16
CA SER A 711 -13.48 -16.38 -47.63
C SER A 711 -12.22 -16.99 -48.24
N LEU A 712 -11.08 -17.02 -47.55
CA LEU A 712 -9.86 -17.67 -48.04
C LEU A 712 -9.10 -18.32 -46.87
N GLY A 713 -9.00 -19.65 -46.90
CA GLY A 713 -8.18 -20.39 -45.94
C GLY A 713 -6.69 -20.11 -46.14
N TYR A 714 -5.95 -20.15 -45.03
CA TYR A 714 -4.51 -19.93 -44.83
C TYR A 714 -4.08 -18.54 -44.37
N CYS A 715 -3.82 -18.41 -43.06
CA CYS A 715 -2.57 -17.85 -42.54
C CYS A 715 -2.30 -18.38 -41.13
N GLN A 716 -1.18 -19.10 -40.98
CA GLN A 716 -0.53 -19.47 -39.73
C GLN A 716 0.30 -18.28 -39.20
N ASP A 717 0.44 -18.26 -37.87
CA ASP A 717 1.49 -17.61 -37.08
C ASP A 717 1.59 -16.07 -37.15
N GLY A 718 0.98 -15.39 -36.16
CA GLY A 718 1.29 -13.98 -35.93
C GLY A 718 0.29 -13.11 -35.15
N CYS A 719 -0.65 -13.67 -34.41
CA CYS A 719 -1.55 -12.88 -33.56
C CYS A 719 -1.71 -13.54 -32.17
N GLN A 720 -0.77 -13.23 -31.29
CA GLN A 720 -0.96 -13.25 -29.83
C GLN A 720 -0.91 -11.82 -29.32
#